data_AF-A0A2J6R2A3-F1
#
_entry.id   AF-A0A2J6R2A3-F1
#
_cell.length_a   1.000
_cell.length_b   1.000
_cell.length_c   1.000
_cell.angle_alpha   90.00
_cell.angle_beta   90.00
_cell.angle_gamma   90.00
#
_symmetry.space_group_name_H-M   'P 1'
#
loop_
_entity.id
_entity.type
_entity.pdbx_description
1 polymer ?
#
loop_
_entity_poly.entity_id
_entity_poly.type
_entity_poly.pdbx_seq_one_letter_code
_entity_poly.pdbx_strand_id
1 'polypeptide(L)'
;MSTLVETIQKPLTENEQQIRYQGKYNEAETMNQQALAGYERALGPEHPDMSTGMDNHSRVFETMSRRIRRRWTLAGYETVLERGYPDTPTSVSNLAGGLQAEGQYNEAELMNQQAPAEYERALGSESPDTPMGMDNLSGVLQDQSMSYEGRSLFDELKRPRVTADGSRLCEGCDLPLHPEAADLPPSSLWPPGMLRFQPLLLRVSAERGCKVCAFIQKELVQRVAGFSFNDPEWDYSKRGGFVSAQNFQGMIDGKLSSATFEIFADVSSSNACGIWKAGFPSGDTSSASCLAKIKHWLDECTQNHQRCMPEMDTPLPTRLIHIINDETCTHPTLRLVTTNCQQGQYLTLSHCWGSLRPGCITTCDSIQRNLTEIPWDSLPLTFQEAAIFTARLGFRFLWIDSMCIIQDDIDDWRRESANMADIYSNSLLTIAATHGLDGSKGLFSKIAPEFEAVSIPRTGLKSEVYFRQNLDHFEVIDERITIGKRTFADIFPLMFRAWTFQELQLSRRTVHFLRSEVQWECLEAKRCECHPETQPTTKTLLTYEARNIDLRKAPWMLNVVKFYATGALSFSRDKLPALAGLARKFERINSELGRYCAGLWEKTLKTDICWHAIRGMNSIFKKRPTPWRAPTWSWASIDEAIEKPLLIARSGPRCLCSAAQPTMAKAKLTDVWKAVVVLAGPDRFGEISFAYLIISADVFPAILTYQTLHYENGNVRIEPALFIEGQLFVGMVPDYLLCEPGEHFIHPESDVFLMYCGEDRFGCVVTVILTCVDPKFNVFKRIGSWTSMSCRQAGWIDLLDWRRIVFKWV
;
A
#
# COMPACT_ATOMS: atom_id res chain seq x y z
N MET A 1 40.28 -14.39 -41.78
CA MET A 1 38.85 -14.59 -41.43
C MET A 1 38.35 -13.51 -40.48
N SER A 2 39.01 -13.24 -39.34
CA SER A 2 38.66 -12.10 -38.45
C SER A 2 38.68 -10.73 -39.17
N THR A 3 39.58 -10.52 -40.13
CA THR A 3 39.65 -9.28 -40.91
C THR A 3 38.52 -9.11 -41.94
N LEU A 4 37.90 -10.20 -42.42
CA LEU A 4 36.80 -10.10 -43.39
C LEU A 4 35.47 -9.75 -42.69
N VAL A 5 35.28 -10.28 -41.47
CA VAL A 5 34.10 -10.04 -40.62
C VAL A 5 34.09 -8.60 -40.10
N GLU A 6 35.22 -8.06 -39.63
CA GLU A 6 35.30 -6.66 -39.19
C GLU A 6 35.11 -5.65 -40.33
N THR A 7 35.51 -5.99 -41.56
CA THR A 7 35.38 -5.09 -42.72
C THR A 7 33.93 -4.98 -43.23
N ILE A 8 33.08 -5.96 -42.92
CA ILE A 8 31.66 -5.99 -43.31
C ILE A 8 30.77 -5.47 -42.17
N GLN A 9 31.09 -5.81 -40.91
CA GLN A 9 30.17 -5.63 -39.78
C GLN A 9 30.10 -4.19 -39.23
N LYS A 10 31.18 -3.42 -39.33
CA LYS A 10 31.26 -2.04 -38.82
C LYS A 10 30.53 -1.00 -39.69
N PRO A 11 30.69 -0.98 -41.03
CA PRO A 11 30.03 0.01 -41.88
C PRO A 11 28.50 -0.19 -42.01
N LEU A 12 28.02 -1.43 -41.78
CA LEU A 12 26.60 -1.80 -41.87
C LEU A 12 25.82 -1.39 -40.63
N THR A 13 26.37 -1.59 -39.43
CA THR A 13 25.70 -1.27 -38.16
C THR A 13 25.56 0.24 -37.91
N GLU A 14 26.55 1.04 -38.31
CA GLU A 14 26.50 2.50 -38.17
C GLU A 14 25.54 3.15 -39.18
N ASN A 15 25.52 2.70 -40.44
CA ASN A 15 24.59 3.21 -41.46
C ASN A 15 23.13 2.76 -41.23
N GLU A 16 22.90 1.55 -40.72
CA GLU A 16 21.57 1.04 -40.42
C GLU A 16 20.92 1.80 -39.26
N GLN A 17 21.68 2.10 -38.21
CA GLN A 17 21.18 2.92 -37.09
C GLN A 17 20.79 4.33 -37.55
N GLN A 18 21.57 4.95 -38.44
CA GLN A 18 21.32 6.29 -38.94
C GLN A 18 20.08 6.37 -39.86
N ILE A 19 19.77 5.31 -40.62
CA ILE A 19 18.58 5.22 -41.49
C ILE A 19 17.30 4.90 -40.69
N ARG A 20 17.43 4.18 -39.56
CA ARG A 20 16.32 3.91 -38.62
C ARG A 20 15.84 5.17 -37.89
N TYR A 21 16.75 6.07 -37.51
CA TYR A 21 16.37 7.39 -36.97
C TYR A 21 15.57 8.27 -37.96
N GLN A 22 15.57 7.91 -39.26
CA GLN A 22 14.84 8.61 -40.32
C GLN A 22 13.56 7.89 -40.80
N GLY A 23 13.19 6.74 -40.21
CA GLY A 23 11.91 6.05 -40.47
C GLY A 23 11.82 5.25 -41.80
N LYS A 24 12.94 4.95 -42.47
CA LYS A 24 12.96 4.23 -43.76
C LYS A 24 13.27 2.73 -43.59
N TYR A 25 12.28 1.96 -43.15
CA TYR A 25 12.45 0.56 -42.75
C TYR A 25 12.73 -0.43 -43.90
N ASN A 26 12.18 -0.21 -45.11
CA ASN A 26 12.35 -1.13 -46.25
C ASN A 26 13.76 -1.07 -46.89
N GLU A 27 14.45 0.08 -46.80
CA GLU A 27 15.84 0.21 -47.28
C GLU A 27 16.82 -0.51 -46.34
N ALA A 28 16.58 -0.43 -45.02
CA ALA A 28 17.33 -1.19 -44.02
C ALA A 28 17.16 -2.71 -44.20
N GLU A 29 15.94 -3.16 -44.55
CA GLU A 29 15.65 -4.56 -44.84
C GLU A 29 16.42 -5.10 -46.05
N THR A 30 16.52 -4.33 -47.13
CA THR A 30 17.20 -4.75 -48.37
C THR A 30 18.71 -4.88 -48.16
N MET A 31 19.32 -3.97 -47.38
CA MET A 31 20.74 -4.04 -47.02
C MET A 31 21.05 -5.22 -46.10
N ASN A 32 20.15 -5.54 -45.16
CA ASN A 32 20.31 -6.68 -44.26
C ASN A 32 20.17 -8.02 -45.00
N GLN A 33 19.27 -8.13 -45.98
CA GLN A 33 19.17 -9.32 -46.83
C GLN A 33 20.43 -9.54 -47.69
N GLN A 34 21.03 -8.46 -48.18
CA GLN A 34 22.29 -8.51 -48.94
C GLN A 34 23.50 -8.87 -48.05
N ALA A 35 23.53 -8.37 -46.81
CA ALA A 35 24.54 -8.73 -45.82
C ALA A 35 24.46 -10.22 -45.45
N LEU A 36 23.26 -10.73 -45.18
CA LEU A 36 23.01 -12.15 -44.89
C LEU A 36 23.42 -13.07 -46.05
N ALA A 37 23.07 -12.72 -47.29
CA ALA A 37 23.51 -13.46 -48.47
C ALA A 37 25.03 -13.38 -48.70
N GLY A 38 25.69 -12.32 -48.22
CA GLY A 38 27.14 -12.18 -48.20
C GLY A 38 27.81 -13.10 -47.17
N TYR A 39 27.26 -13.19 -45.95
CA TYR A 39 27.74 -14.08 -44.89
C TYR A 39 27.59 -15.56 -45.26
N GLU A 40 26.43 -15.94 -45.79
CA GLU A 40 26.14 -17.31 -46.21
C GLU A 40 27.08 -17.79 -47.32
N ARG A 41 27.49 -16.88 -48.22
CA ARG A 41 28.42 -17.17 -49.33
C ARG A 41 29.89 -17.18 -48.91
N ALA A 42 30.25 -16.48 -47.84
CA ALA A 42 31.63 -16.34 -47.37
C ALA A 42 32.04 -17.37 -46.31
N LEU A 43 31.11 -17.78 -45.45
CA LEU A 43 31.39 -18.66 -44.30
C LEU A 43 30.73 -20.04 -44.41
N GLY A 44 29.77 -20.19 -45.35
CA GLY A 44 28.92 -21.36 -45.45
C GLY A 44 27.80 -21.37 -44.39
N PRO A 45 26.69 -22.08 -44.62
CA PRO A 45 25.53 -22.08 -43.71
C PRO A 45 25.78 -22.75 -42.35
N GLU A 46 26.93 -23.39 -42.16
CA GLU A 46 27.26 -24.24 -40.98
C GLU A 46 28.28 -23.60 -40.02
N HIS A 47 28.65 -22.32 -40.19
CA HIS A 47 29.71 -21.68 -39.39
C HIS A 47 29.21 -21.07 -38.05
N PRO A 48 29.92 -21.26 -36.90
CA PRO A 48 29.46 -20.87 -35.56
C PRO A 48 29.11 -19.37 -35.38
N ASP A 49 29.89 -18.46 -35.98
CA ASP A 49 29.66 -17.02 -35.88
C ASP A 49 28.33 -16.57 -36.54
N MET A 50 27.72 -17.42 -37.36
CA MET A 50 26.39 -17.19 -37.93
C MET A 50 25.30 -17.26 -36.85
N SER A 51 25.49 -18.12 -35.83
CA SER A 51 24.58 -18.27 -34.69
C SER A 51 24.61 -17.06 -33.76
N THR A 52 25.79 -16.51 -33.44
CA THR A 52 25.95 -15.30 -32.62
C THR A 52 25.44 -14.05 -33.34
N GLY A 53 25.57 -14.01 -34.68
CA GLY A 53 24.92 -12.99 -35.51
C GLY A 53 23.39 -13.09 -35.47
N MET A 54 22.84 -14.30 -35.60
CA MET A 54 21.40 -14.56 -35.54
C MET A 54 20.78 -14.22 -34.18
N ASP A 55 21.49 -14.49 -33.07
CA ASP A 55 20.98 -14.25 -31.71
C ASP A 55 20.85 -12.75 -31.41
N ASN A 56 21.83 -11.97 -31.86
CA ASN A 56 21.80 -10.50 -31.75
C ASN A 56 20.75 -9.86 -32.67
N HIS A 57 20.48 -10.45 -33.84
CA HIS A 57 19.45 -9.98 -34.78
C HIS A 57 18.02 -10.51 -34.48
N SER A 58 17.88 -11.57 -33.69
CA SER A 58 16.59 -12.21 -33.31
C SER A 58 15.60 -11.24 -32.65
N ARG A 59 16.12 -10.28 -31.86
CA ARG A 59 15.31 -9.22 -31.23
C ARG A 59 14.74 -8.20 -32.22
N VAL A 60 15.28 -8.11 -33.45
CA VAL A 60 14.81 -7.18 -34.50
C VAL A 60 13.76 -7.84 -35.41
N PHE A 61 13.69 -9.18 -35.45
CA PHE A 61 12.77 -9.95 -36.30
C PHE A 61 11.35 -10.11 -35.75
N GLU A 62 10.97 -9.40 -34.70
CA GLU A 62 9.64 -9.50 -34.08
C GLU A 62 8.51 -9.09 -35.04
N THR A 63 8.81 -8.42 -36.17
CA THR A 63 7.80 -7.90 -37.11
C THR A 63 7.83 -8.44 -38.55
N MET A 64 8.66 -9.43 -38.96
CA MET A 64 8.49 -10.00 -40.33
C MET A 64 8.84 -11.49 -40.57
N SER A 65 7.91 -12.15 -41.30
CA SER A 65 7.91 -13.43 -42.04
C SER A 65 8.25 -14.77 -41.33
N ARG A 66 7.25 -15.25 -40.59
CA ARG A 66 7.03 -16.57 -39.93
C ARG A 66 7.48 -17.85 -40.67
N ARG A 67 7.76 -17.81 -41.98
CA ARG A 67 8.06 -18.99 -42.81
C ARG A 67 9.57 -19.30 -42.92
N ILE A 68 10.44 -18.30 -42.80
CA ILE A 68 11.90 -18.46 -42.89
C ILE A 68 12.48 -18.93 -41.55
N ARG A 69 12.00 -18.36 -40.42
CA ARG A 69 12.34 -18.80 -39.05
C ARG A 69 12.14 -20.32 -38.92
N ARG A 70 10.96 -20.82 -39.27
CA ARG A 70 10.58 -22.25 -39.16
C ARG A 70 11.48 -23.25 -39.91
N ARG A 71 12.11 -22.87 -41.05
CA ARG A 71 12.89 -23.82 -41.88
C ARG A 71 14.32 -23.99 -41.40
N TRP A 72 14.90 -22.96 -40.79
CA TRP A 72 16.31 -22.96 -40.38
C TRP A 72 16.48 -23.42 -38.93
N THR A 73 15.50 -23.18 -38.06
CA THR A 73 15.53 -23.60 -36.65
C THR A 73 15.46 -25.13 -36.47
N LEU A 74 14.80 -25.85 -37.39
CA LEU A 74 14.74 -27.32 -37.36
C LEU A 74 16.01 -27.99 -37.94
N ALA A 75 16.63 -27.39 -38.96
CA ALA A 75 17.83 -27.95 -39.60
C ALA A 75 19.12 -27.83 -38.75
N GLY A 76 19.21 -26.79 -37.90
CA GLY A 76 20.29 -26.66 -36.91
C GLY A 76 20.14 -27.60 -35.71
N TYR A 77 18.92 -28.08 -35.45
CA TYR A 77 18.64 -28.95 -34.30
C TYR A 77 19.13 -30.39 -34.52
N GLU A 78 18.97 -30.93 -35.74
CA GLU A 78 19.43 -32.30 -36.08
C GLU A 78 20.97 -32.41 -36.15
N THR A 79 21.68 -31.34 -36.51
CA THR A 79 23.15 -31.35 -36.66
C THR A 79 23.91 -31.13 -35.36
N VAL A 80 23.34 -30.42 -34.39
CA VAL A 80 23.94 -30.18 -33.06
C VAL A 80 23.83 -31.42 -32.17
N LEU A 81 22.77 -32.22 -32.32
CA LEU A 81 22.55 -33.49 -31.61
C LEU A 81 23.52 -34.61 -32.02
N GLU A 82 24.07 -34.59 -33.24
CA GLU A 82 25.00 -35.63 -33.71
C GLU A 82 26.46 -35.47 -33.24
N ARG A 83 26.87 -34.30 -32.70
CA ARG A 83 28.31 -34.00 -32.43
C ARG A 83 28.69 -33.52 -31.02
N GLY A 84 27.73 -33.25 -30.13
CA GLY A 84 27.97 -33.05 -28.68
C GLY A 84 28.96 -31.93 -28.31
N TYR A 85 28.56 -30.66 -28.50
CA TYR A 85 29.37 -29.48 -28.13
C TYR A 85 28.94 -28.86 -26.77
N PRO A 86 29.79 -28.01 -26.12
CA PRO A 86 29.56 -27.53 -24.75
C PRO A 86 28.49 -26.43 -24.59
N ASP A 87 28.23 -25.61 -25.62
CA ASP A 87 27.24 -24.49 -25.57
C ASP A 87 25.82 -24.90 -26.01
N THR A 88 25.62 -26.21 -26.24
CA THR A 88 24.36 -26.83 -26.60
C THR A 88 23.21 -26.65 -25.59
N PRO A 89 23.42 -26.57 -24.25
CA PRO A 89 22.32 -26.53 -23.27
C PRO A 89 21.46 -25.25 -23.32
N THR A 90 22.10 -24.09 -23.47
CA THR A 90 21.41 -22.79 -23.46
C THR A 90 20.56 -22.59 -24.71
N SER A 91 21.04 -23.11 -25.84
CA SER A 91 20.36 -23.06 -27.13
C SER A 91 19.09 -23.92 -27.16
N VAL A 92 19.14 -25.12 -26.56
CA VAL A 92 17.97 -26.01 -26.42
C VAL A 92 16.92 -25.40 -25.48
N SER A 93 17.35 -24.77 -24.38
CA SER A 93 16.44 -24.12 -23.41
C SER A 93 15.74 -22.89 -23.99
N ASN A 94 16.45 -22.05 -24.75
CA ASN A 94 15.87 -20.89 -25.42
C ASN A 94 14.90 -21.30 -26.55
N LEU A 95 15.18 -22.41 -27.24
CA LEU A 95 14.30 -22.96 -28.27
C LEU A 95 13.01 -23.54 -27.67
N ALA A 96 13.12 -24.28 -26.56
CA ALA A 96 11.96 -24.79 -25.83
C ALA A 96 11.07 -23.64 -25.31
N GLY A 97 11.67 -22.53 -24.85
CA GLY A 97 10.96 -21.31 -24.46
C GLY A 97 10.24 -20.63 -25.64
N GLY A 98 10.85 -20.64 -26.84
CA GLY A 98 10.21 -20.16 -28.07
C GLY A 98 9.00 -21.02 -28.48
N LEU A 99 9.12 -22.34 -28.40
CA LEU A 99 8.03 -23.29 -28.69
C LEU A 99 6.90 -23.22 -27.64
N GLN A 100 7.24 -22.94 -26.37
CA GLN A 100 6.26 -22.67 -25.31
C GLN A 100 5.48 -21.39 -25.56
N ALA A 101 6.13 -20.30 -25.99
CA ALA A 101 5.48 -19.04 -26.33
C ALA A 101 4.52 -19.18 -27.54
N GLU A 102 4.75 -20.16 -28.41
CA GLU A 102 3.86 -20.52 -29.53
C GLU A 102 2.80 -21.60 -29.18
N GLY A 103 2.75 -22.08 -27.93
CA GLY A 103 1.73 -23.01 -27.42
C GLY A 103 1.89 -24.48 -27.82
N GLN A 104 3.07 -24.88 -28.34
CA GLN A 104 3.35 -26.25 -28.78
C GLN A 104 4.07 -27.07 -27.69
N TYR A 105 3.35 -27.38 -26.62
CA TYR A 105 3.92 -27.95 -25.39
C TYR A 105 4.46 -29.38 -25.51
N ASN A 106 3.90 -30.24 -26.38
CA ASN A 106 4.33 -31.63 -26.52
C ASN A 106 5.72 -31.76 -27.20
N GLU A 107 6.05 -30.87 -28.13
CA GLU A 107 7.36 -30.85 -28.81
C GLU A 107 8.44 -30.27 -27.88
N ALA A 108 8.10 -29.24 -27.11
CA ALA A 108 8.95 -28.70 -26.06
C ALA A 108 9.21 -29.72 -24.91
N GLU A 109 8.22 -30.54 -24.57
CA GLU A 109 8.34 -31.61 -23.58
C GLU A 109 9.26 -32.74 -24.05
N LEU A 110 9.13 -33.19 -25.31
CA LEU A 110 9.99 -34.23 -25.88
C LEU A 110 11.47 -33.79 -25.92
N MET A 111 11.73 -32.51 -26.26
CA MET A 111 13.08 -31.95 -26.23
C MET A 111 13.67 -31.86 -24.82
N ASN A 112 12.88 -31.39 -23.84
CA ASN A 112 13.35 -31.24 -22.45
C ASN A 112 13.50 -32.58 -21.70
N GLN A 113 12.76 -33.63 -22.09
CA GLN A 113 12.90 -34.98 -21.52
C GLN A 113 14.13 -35.73 -22.05
N GLN A 114 14.56 -35.46 -23.27
CA GLN A 114 15.73 -36.11 -23.88
C GLN A 114 17.06 -35.47 -23.46
N ALA A 115 17.06 -34.18 -23.12
CA ALA A 115 18.25 -33.41 -22.79
C ALA A 115 19.05 -33.93 -21.55
N PRO A 116 18.43 -34.35 -20.43
CA PRO A 116 19.14 -34.78 -19.22
C PRO A 116 20.02 -36.03 -19.41
N ALA A 117 19.53 -37.04 -20.12
CA ALA A 117 20.26 -38.29 -20.38
C ALA A 117 21.45 -38.11 -21.34
N GLU A 118 21.52 -36.98 -22.04
CA GLU A 118 22.65 -36.60 -22.89
C GLU A 118 23.61 -35.65 -22.14
N TYR A 119 23.09 -34.75 -21.29
CA TYR A 119 23.90 -33.93 -20.37
C TYR A 119 24.77 -34.77 -19.45
N GLU A 120 24.21 -35.83 -18.87
CA GLU A 120 24.93 -36.77 -18.02
C GLU A 120 26.00 -37.57 -18.79
N ARG A 121 25.76 -37.81 -20.09
CA ARG A 121 26.66 -38.54 -20.99
C ARG A 121 27.84 -37.69 -21.49
N ALA A 122 27.64 -36.38 -21.64
CA ALA A 122 28.63 -35.46 -22.21
C ALA A 122 29.50 -34.75 -21.15
N LEU A 123 28.96 -34.42 -19.96
CA LEU A 123 29.63 -33.57 -18.96
C LEU A 123 29.92 -34.28 -17.62
N GLY A 124 29.39 -35.50 -17.43
CA GLY A 124 29.56 -36.27 -16.19
C GLY A 124 28.63 -35.81 -15.05
N SER A 125 28.23 -36.76 -14.19
CA SER A 125 27.21 -36.56 -13.15
C SER A 125 27.59 -35.59 -12.02
N GLU A 126 28.85 -35.13 -11.96
CA GLU A 126 29.35 -34.21 -10.93
C GLU A 126 29.55 -32.76 -11.43
N SER A 127 29.19 -32.45 -12.68
CA SER A 127 29.32 -31.08 -13.22
C SER A 127 28.28 -30.12 -12.61
N PRO A 128 28.65 -28.87 -12.24
CA PRO A 128 27.75 -27.87 -11.66
C PRO A 128 26.60 -27.42 -12.57
N ASP A 129 26.69 -27.70 -13.87
CA ASP A 129 25.68 -27.34 -14.87
C ASP A 129 24.58 -28.41 -15.03
N THR A 130 24.83 -29.64 -14.57
CA THR A 130 23.84 -30.73 -14.54
C THR A 130 22.65 -30.42 -13.63
N PRO A 131 22.84 -29.82 -12.42
CA PRO A 131 21.77 -29.26 -11.60
C PRO A 131 20.98 -28.12 -12.25
N MET A 132 21.60 -27.28 -13.10
CA MET A 132 20.92 -26.13 -13.71
C MET A 132 19.97 -26.54 -14.85
N GLY A 133 20.33 -27.60 -15.60
CA GLY A 133 19.41 -28.28 -16.52
C GLY A 133 18.27 -29.01 -15.79
N MET A 134 18.56 -29.58 -14.62
CA MET A 134 17.55 -30.18 -13.73
C MET A 134 16.67 -29.13 -13.03
N ASP A 135 17.16 -27.91 -12.77
CA ASP A 135 16.39 -26.80 -12.20
C ASP A 135 15.49 -26.16 -13.26
N ASN A 136 15.93 -26.06 -14.51
CA ASN A 136 15.05 -25.67 -15.61
C ASN A 136 14.05 -26.78 -15.96
N LEU A 137 14.44 -28.05 -15.88
CA LEU A 137 13.50 -29.17 -15.91
C LEU A 137 12.60 -29.17 -14.66
N SER A 138 13.05 -28.72 -13.49
CA SER A 138 12.27 -28.56 -12.27
C SER A 138 11.32 -27.39 -12.36
N GLY A 139 11.70 -26.32 -13.07
CA GLY A 139 10.84 -25.20 -13.46
C GLY A 139 9.80 -25.63 -14.47
N VAL A 140 10.18 -26.41 -15.49
CA VAL A 140 9.25 -27.05 -16.44
C VAL A 140 8.40 -28.11 -15.76
N LEU A 141 8.90 -28.85 -14.77
CA LEU A 141 8.19 -29.83 -13.93
C LEU A 141 7.49 -29.18 -12.75
N GLN A 142 7.67 -27.88 -12.48
CA GLN A 142 6.88 -27.06 -11.54
C GLN A 142 5.73 -26.41 -12.30
N ASP A 143 6.00 -25.86 -13.48
CA ASP A 143 5.00 -25.45 -14.46
C ASP A 143 4.21 -26.66 -14.99
N GLN A 144 4.82 -27.84 -15.06
CA GLN A 144 4.15 -29.12 -15.28
C GLN A 144 3.76 -29.83 -14.00
N SER A 145 4.22 -29.50 -12.78
CA SER A 145 3.58 -29.99 -11.54
C SER A 145 2.23 -29.30 -11.42
N MET A 146 2.15 -28.04 -11.84
CA MET A 146 0.88 -27.38 -12.15
C MET A 146 0.10 -28.02 -13.33
N SER A 147 0.68 -28.95 -14.11
CA SER A 147 0.04 -29.60 -15.28
C SER A 147 -0.10 -31.14 -15.24
N TYR A 148 0.62 -31.88 -14.39
CA TYR A 148 0.55 -33.33 -14.17
C TYR A 148 -0.23 -33.66 -12.90
N GLU A 149 -0.06 -32.88 -11.82
CA GLU A 149 -1.19 -32.71 -10.89
C GLU A 149 -2.34 -32.08 -11.66
N GLY A 150 -2.08 -31.22 -12.63
CA GLY A 150 -3.06 -30.74 -13.58
C GLY A 150 -3.69 -31.79 -14.50
N ARG A 151 -3.13 -33.00 -14.74
CA ARG A 151 -3.80 -34.07 -15.54
C ARG A 151 -4.67 -34.97 -14.67
N SER A 152 -4.17 -35.33 -13.49
CA SER A 152 -4.99 -35.93 -12.43
C SER A 152 -6.11 -34.98 -12.02
N LEU A 153 -5.80 -33.70 -11.77
CA LEU A 153 -6.76 -32.61 -11.60
C LEU A 153 -7.52 -32.27 -12.88
N PHE A 154 -7.06 -32.52 -14.12
CA PHE A 154 -7.91 -32.26 -15.30
C PHE A 154 -9.05 -33.28 -15.32
N ASP A 155 -8.78 -34.52 -14.92
CA ASP A 155 -9.80 -35.55 -14.72
C ASP A 155 -10.57 -35.36 -13.39
N GLU A 156 -10.02 -34.64 -12.41
CA GLU A 156 -10.69 -34.23 -11.15
C GLU A 156 -11.43 -32.88 -11.22
N LEU A 157 -11.10 -32.00 -12.17
CA LEU A 157 -11.67 -30.66 -12.44
C LEU A 157 -12.70 -30.70 -13.58
N LYS A 158 -12.67 -31.73 -14.43
CA LYS A 158 -13.81 -32.14 -15.26
C LYS A 158 -14.90 -32.83 -14.44
N ARG A 159 -14.59 -33.30 -13.24
CA ARG A 159 -15.64 -33.71 -12.30
C ARG A 159 -16.33 -32.44 -11.82
N PRO A 160 -17.67 -32.42 -11.81
CA PRO A 160 -18.39 -31.31 -11.21
C PRO A 160 -17.86 -31.12 -9.80
N ARG A 161 -17.40 -29.90 -9.46
CA ARG A 161 -17.08 -29.58 -8.08
C ARG A 161 -18.35 -29.78 -7.27
N VAL A 162 -18.28 -30.56 -6.21
CA VAL A 162 -19.43 -30.85 -5.36
C VAL A 162 -19.17 -30.37 -3.95
N THR A 163 -20.19 -29.83 -3.30
CA THR A 163 -20.17 -29.58 -1.86
C THR A 163 -20.15 -30.91 -1.09
N ALA A 164 -19.89 -30.85 0.22
CA ALA A 164 -19.86 -32.03 1.10
C ALA A 164 -21.18 -32.84 1.10
N ASP A 165 -22.30 -32.21 0.72
CA ASP A 165 -23.62 -32.86 0.54
C ASP A 165 -23.88 -33.38 -0.88
N GLY A 166 -22.88 -33.35 -1.78
CA GLY A 166 -22.98 -33.86 -3.15
C GLY A 166 -23.56 -32.88 -4.18
N SER A 167 -23.91 -31.65 -3.81
CA SER A 167 -24.47 -30.66 -4.75
C SER A 167 -23.39 -30.10 -5.68
N ARG A 168 -23.64 -30.06 -7.00
CA ARG A 168 -22.70 -29.46 -7.98
C ARG A 168 -22.56 -27.95 -7.76
N LEU A 169 -21.35 -27.40 -7.90
CA LEU A 169 -21.05 -25.97 -7.84
C LEU A 169 -21.08 -25.32 -9.23
N CYS A 170 -21.49 -24.06 -9.29
CA CYS A 170 -21.51 -23.25 -10.49
C CYS A 170 -20.10 -22.78 -10.88
N GLU A 171 -19.72 -22.89 -12.16
CA GLU A 171 -18.41 -22.43 -12.66
C GLU A 171 -18.21 -20.90 -12.56
N GLY A 172 -19.29 -20.11 -12.63
CA GLY A 172 -19.24 -18.65 -12.56
C GLY A 172 -19.12 -18.09 -11.15
N CYS A 173 -19.95 -18.59 -10.21
CA CYS A 173 -20.02 -18.06 -8.85
C CYS A 173 -19.52 -19.01 -7.74
N ASP A 174 -19.19 -20.26 -8.07
CA ASP A 174 -18.74 -21.31 -7.12
C ASP A 174 -19.80 -21.69 -6.06
N LEU A 175 -21.09 -21.42 -6.33
CA LEU A 175 -22.22 -21.72 -5.43
C LEU A 175 -23.03 -22.94 -5.89
N PRO A 176 -23.71 -23.66 -4.96
CA PRO A 176 -24.49 -24.85 -5.29
C PRO A 176 -25.58 -24.60 -6.33
N LEU A 177 -25.65 -25.47 -7.35
CA LEU A 177 -26.71 -25.51 -8.36
C LEU A 177 -27.91 -26.33 -7.87
N HIS A 178 -29.10 -25.95 -8.32
CA HIS A 178 -30.30 -26.76 -8.12
C HIS A 178 -30.15 -28.13 -8.80
N PRO A 179 -30.73 -29.23 -8.25
CA PRO A 179 -30.70 -30.54 -8.90
C PRO A 179 -31.25 -30.55 -10.33
N GLU A 180 -32.22 -29.68 -10.64
CA GLU A 180 -32.79 -29.52 -12.00
C GLU A 180 -31.92 -28.68 -12.95
N ALA A 181 -30.89 -27.98 -12.45
CA ALA A 181 -29.92 -27.23 -13.24
C ALA A 181 -28.70 -28.08 -13.64
N ALA A 182 -28.75 -29.40 -13.42
CA ALA A 182 -27.62 -30.31 -13.56
C ALA A 182 -27.19 -30.61 -15.00
N ASP A 183 -27.94 -30.19 -16.01
CA ASP A 183 -27.67 -30.42 -17.45
C ASP A 183 -26.68 -29.43 -18.08
N LEU A 184 -25.81 -28.82 -17.29
CA LEU A 184 -24.78 -27.93 -17.79
C LEU A 184 -23.52 -28.69 -18.21
N PRO A 185 -23.16 -28.70 -19.51
CA PRO A 185 -21.88 -29.26 -19.93
C PRO A 185 -20.74 -28.38 -19.39
N PRO A 186 -19.64 -28.99 -18.89
CA PRO A 186 -18.49 -28.23 -18.40
C PRO A 186 -17.97 -27.30 -19.51
N SER A 187 -17.66 -26.04 -19.18
CA SER A 187 -17.17 -25.11 -20.21
C SER A 187 -15.76 -25.51 -20.66
N SER A 188 -15.59 -25.77 -21.96
CA SER A 188 -14.30 -26.13 -22.58
C SER A 188 -13.43 -24.92 -22.93
N LEU A 189 -13.84 -23.71 -22.53
CA LEU A 189 -13.38 -22.45 -23.12
C LEU A 189 -12.24 -21.74 -22.35
N TRP A 190 -11.86 -22.18 -21.15
CA TRP A 190 -10.90 -21.43 -20.31
C TRP A 190 -9.89 -22.34 -19.59
N PRO A 191 -8.58 -22.01 -19.60
CA PRO A 191 -7.56 -22.82 -18.92
C PRO A 191 -7.64 -22.68 -17.38
N PRO A 192 -7.24 -23.70 -16.60
CA PRO A 192 -7.28 -23.66 -15.14
C PRO A 192 -6.26 -22.65 -14.58
N GLY A 193 -6.69 -21.82 -13.62
CA GLY A 193 -5.82 -20.87 -12.91
C GLY A 193 -6.25 -19.39 -13.05
N MET A 194 -7.14 -19.06 -13.99
CA MET A 194 -7.74 -17.72 -14.05
C MET A 194 -8.81 -17.51 -12.99
N LEU A 195 -8.84 -16.29 -12.45
CA LEU A 195 -9.53 -15.86 -11.23
C LEU A 195 -11.02 -16.27 -11.12
N ARG A 196 -11.42 -16.61 -9.89
CA ARG A 196 -12.81 -16.84 -9.48
C ARG A 196 -13.61 -15.55 -9.73
N PHE A 197 -14.78 -15.64 -10.39
CA PHE A 197 -15.65 -14.53 -10.82
C PHE A 197 -15.14 -13.69 -12.02
N GLN A 198 -15.08 -14.26 -13.23
CA GLN A 198 -15.02 -13.45 -14.45
C GLN A 198 -16.43 -13.04 -14.92
N PRO A 199 -16.64 -11.83 -15.46
CA PRO A 199 -17.96 -11.34 -15.89
C PRO A 199 -18.55 -12.22 -16.98
N LEU A 200 -17.69 -12.66 -17.90
CA LEU A 200 -18.07 -13.56 -18.98
C LEU A 200 -18.52 -14.93 -18.44
N LEU A 201 -17.82 -15.47 -17.43
CA LEU A 201 -18.20 -16.72 -16.76
C LEU A 201 -19.50 -16.57 -15.97
N LEU A 202 -19.73 -15.42 -15.33
CA LEU A 202 -20.99 -15.10 -14.68
C LEU A 202 -22.15 -15.07 -15.67
N ARG A 203 -21.98 -14.36 -16.79
CA ARG A 203 -23.01 -14.30 -17.84
C ARG A 203 -23.31 -15.69 -18.40
N VAL A 204 -22.27 -16.42 -18.79
CA VAL A 204 -22.43 -17.78 -19.35
C VAL A 204 -23.12 -18.68 -18.34
N SER A 205 -22.78 -18.60 -17.06
CA SER A 205 -23.44 -19.36 -16.00
C SER A 205 -24.90 -18.94 -15.76
N ALA A 206 -25.22 -17.65 -15.91
CA ALA A 206 -26.58 -17.13 -15.82
C ALA A 206 -27.46 -17.60 -17.01
N GLU A 207 -26.93 -17.54 -18.23
CA GLU A 207 -27.57 -18.07 -19.45
C GLU A 207 -27.82 -19.58 -19.36
N ARG A 208 -26.93 -20.26 -18.65
CA ARG A 208 -26.99 -21.68 -18.27
C ARG A 208 -27.93 -21.96 -17.08
N GLY A 209 -28.65 -20.96 -16.56
CA GLY A 209 -29.69 -21.17 -15.55
C GLY A 209 -29.22 -21.11 -14.09
N CYS A 210 -27.98 -20.68 -13.81
CA CYS A 210 -27.59 -20.37 -12.44
C CYS A 210 -28.33 -19.12 -11.93
N LYS A 211 -29.27 -19.32 -11.00
CA LYS A 211 -30.06 -18.23 -10.39
C LYS A 211 -29.22 -17.18 -9.69
N VAL A 212 -28.12 -17.56 -9.05
CA VAL A 212 -27.24 -16.61 -8.34
C VAL A 212 -26.42 -15.78 -9.32
N CYS A 213 -25.88 -16.39 -10.37
CA CYS A 213 -25.17 -15.65 -11.41
C CYS A 213 -26.12 -14.67 -12.13
N ALA A 214 -27.35 -15.10 -12.44
CA ALA A 214 -28.36 -14.24 -13.05
C ALA A 214 -28.75 -13.06 -12.14
N PHE A 215 -28.87 -13.32 -10.84
CA PHE A 215 -29.11 -12.28 -9.84
C PHE A 215 -27.97 -11.26 -9.77
N ILE A 216 -26.72 -11.72 -9.64
CA ILE A 216 -25.54 -10.84 -9.61
C ILE A 216 -25.44 -10.04 -10.92
N GLN A 217 -25.71 -10.67 -12.06
CA GLN A 217 -25.73 -10.02 -13.36
C GLN A 217 -26.74 -8.87 -13.41
N LYS A 218 -27.97 -9.12 -12.94
CA LYS A 218 -29.04 -8.13 -12.85
C LYS A 218 -28.64 -6.95 -11.95
N GLU A 219 -28.15 -7.23 -10.75
CA GLU A 219 -27.81 -6.19 -9.77
C GLU A 219 -26.63 -5.32 -10.25
N LEU A 220 -25.62 -5.90 -10.91
CA LEU A 220 -24.52 -5.14 -11.49
C LEU A 220 -24.98 -4.19 -12.59
N VAL A 221 -25.83 -4.64 -13.52
CA VAL A 221 -26.39 -3.80 -14.59
C VAL A 221 -27.27 -2.68 -14.02
N GLN A 222 -28.03 -2.96 -12.96
CA GLN A 222 -28.92 -1.96 -12.36
C GLN A 222 -28.16 -0.92 -11.54
N ARG A 223 -27.13 -1.31 -10.79
CA ARG A 223 -26.46 -0.44 -9.81
C ARG A 223 -25.18 0.22 -10.33
N VAL A 224 -24.57 -0.31 -11.38
CA VAL A 224 -23.34 0.25 -11.97
C VAL A 224 -23.68 0.90 -13.31
N ALA A 225 -23.77 2.24 -13.31
CA ALA A 225 -24.04 3.00 -14.52
C ALA A 225 -22.98 2.70 -15.60
N GLY A 226 -23.42 2.42 -16.83
CA GLY A 226 -22.54 2.14 -17.98
C GLY A 226 -21.86 0.77 -17.96
N PHE A 227 -22.17 -0.10 -17.00
CA PHE A 227 -21.55 -1.41 -16.89
C PHE A 227 -21.99 -2.37 -18.01
N SER A 228 -21.02 -3.08 -18.59
CA SER A 228 -21.27 -4.09 -19.63
C SER A 228 -20.35 -5.29 -19.45
N PHE A 229 -20.95 -6.48 -19.46
CA PHE A 229 -20.22 -7.76 -19.40
C PHE A 229 -19.39 -8.06 -20.65
N ASN A 230 -19.54 -7.27 -21.72
CA ASN A 230 -18.83 -7.42 -22.99
C ASN A 230 -17.70 -6.41 -23.18
N ASP A 231 -17.58 -5.45 -22.27
CA ASP A 231 -16.67 -4.34 -22.44
C ASP A 231 -15.29 -4.67 -21.83
N PRO A 232 -14.21 -4.70 -22.63
CA PRO A 232 -12.87 -4.96 -22.13
C PRO A 232 -12.31 -3.81 -21.27
N GLU A 233 -12.96 -2.64 -21.26
CA GLU A 233 -12.55 -1.50 -20.42
C GLU A 233 -12.87 -1.70 -18.93
N TRP A 234 -13.64 -2.72 -18.57
CA TRP A 234 -13.89 -3.09 -17.18
C TRP A 234 -12.90 -4.15 -16.69
N ASP A 235 -12.17 -3.85 -15.60
CA ASP A 235 -11.27 -4.74 -14.88
C ASP A 235 -11.88 -5.20 -13.54
N TYR A 236 -11.55 -6.43 -13.14
CA TYR A 236 -12.15 -7.15 -12.04
C TYR A 236 -11.04 -7.74 -11.17
N SER A 237 -10.97 -7.32 -9.92
CA SER A 237 -10.02 -7.87 -8.95
C SER A 237 -10.72 -8.41 -7.72
N LYS A 238 -10.37 -9.63 -7.35
CA LYS A 238 -10.71 -10.21 -6.05
C LYS A 238 -9.69 -9.73 -5.03
N ARG A 239 -10.12 -9.02 -3.99
CA ARG A 239 -9.30 -8.78 -2.79
C ARG A 239 -9.83 -9.68 -1.66
N GLY A 240 -8.92 -10.44 -1.05
CA GLY A 240 -9.25 -11.40 0.01
C GLY A 240 -9.57 -12.79 -0.54
N GLY A 241 -9.01 -13.83 0.09
CA GLY A 241 -9.43 -15.21 -0.15
C GLY A 241 -10.88 -15.38 0.32
N PHE A 242 -11.69 -16.12 -0.44
CA PHE A 242 -13.15 -16.26 -0.26
C PHE A 242 -13.98 -15.03 -0.67
N VAL A 243 -15.24 -15.24 -1.06
CA VAL A 243 -16.08 -14.28 -1.79
C VAL A 243 -16.59 -13.19 -0.83
N SER A 244 -15.71 -12.31 -0.32
CA SER A 244 -16.10 -11.28 0.66
C SER A 244 -16.23 -9.87 0.09
N ALA A 245 -15.52 -9.52 -0.98
CA ALA A 245 -15.72 -8.25 -1.70
C ALA A 245 -15.29 -8.36 -3.16
N GLN A 246 -16.11 -7.84 -4.07
CA GLN A 246 -15.79 -7.75 -5.50
C GLN A 246 -15.65 -6.29 -5.91
N ASN A 247 -14.47 -5.95 -6.42
CA ASN A 247 -14.17 -4.63 -6.96
C ASN A 247 -14.35 -4.64 -8.47
N PHE A 248 -15.20 -3.75 -8.94
CA PHE A 248 -15.48 -3.50 -10.35
C PHE A 248 -14.89 -2.14 -10.70
N GLN A 249 -14.02 -2.06 -11.70
CA GLN A 249 -13.45 -0.80 -12.17
C GLN A 249 -13.56 -0.74 -13.70
N GLY A 250 -13.82 0.42 -14.28
CA GLY A 250 -13.84 0.57 -15.74
C GLY A 250 -13.93 2.02 -16.19
N MET A 251 -13.72 2.29 -17.47
CA MET A 251 -13.74 3.64 -18.02
C MET A 251 -15.15 4.00 -18.52
N ILE A 252 -15.62 5.21 -18.19
CA ILE A 252 -16.87 5.78 -18.71
C ILE A 252 -16.58 7.20 -19.17
N ASP A 253 -16.77 7.49 -20.46
CA ASP A 253 -16.47 8.80 -21.07
C ASP A 253 -15.04 9.28 -20.75
N GLY A 254 -14.05 8.37 -20.78
CA GLY A 254 -12.66 8.67 -20.46
C GLY A 254 -12.35 8.90 -18.97
N LYS A 255 -13.28 8.57 -18.05
CA LYS A 255 -13.09 8.68 -16.60
C LYS A 255 -13.17 7.32 -15.92
N LEU A 256 -12.26 7.05 -14.99
CA LEU A 256 -12.29 5.85 -14.17
C LEU A 256 -13.53 5.86 -13.26
N SER A 257 -14.38 4.85 -13.44
CA SER A 257 -15.52 4.50 -12.60
C SER A 257 -15.17 3.25 -11.80
N SER A 258 -15.63 3.16 -10.55
CA SER A 258 -15.51 1.93 -9.77
C SER A 258 -16.66 1.74 -8.80
N ALA A 259 -16.92 0.48 -8.45
CA ALA A 259 -17.92 0.09 -7.46
C ALA A 259 -17.46 -1.19 -6.74
N THR A 260 -17.77 -1.28 -5.46
CA THR A 260 -17.45 -2.46 -4.65
C THR A 260 -18.74 -3.03 -4.07
N PHE A 261 -18.94 -4.33 -4.24
CA PHE A 261 -20.11 -5.04 -3.74
C PHE A 261 -19.71 -6.22 -2.87
N GLU A 262 -20.59 -6.56 -1.94
CA GLU A 262 -20.49 -7.72 -1.07
C GLU A 262 -21.62 -8.70 -1.40
N ILE A 263 -21.27 -9.98 -1.49
CA ILE A 263 -22.19 -11.10 -1.64
C ILE A 263 -22.07 -11.95 -0.39
N PHE A 264 -23.15 -12.08 0.37
CA PHE A 264 -23.09 -12.72 1.68
C PHE A 264 -24.33 -13.54 1.99
N ALA A 265 -24.22 -14.39 3.00
CA ALA A 265 -25.36 -15.05 3.63
C ALA A 265 -25.56 -14.48 5.04
N ASP A 266 -26.80 -14.52 5.54
CA ASP A 266 -27.08 -14.10 6.92
C ASP A 266 -26.25 -14.94 7.90
N VAL A 267 -25.71 -14.29 8.92
CA VAL A 267 -24.97 -14.91 10.02
C VAL A 267 -25.80 -15.99 10.70
N SER A 268 -27.12 -15.76 10.82
CA SER A 268 -28.05 -16.72 11.42
C SER A 268 -28.22 -17.99 10.59
N SER A 269 -27.83 -17.98 9.31
CA SER A 269 -27.93 -19.14 8.43
C SER A 269 -26.97 -20.25 8.89
N SER A 270 -27.44 -21.50 8.85
CA SER A 270 -26.70 -22.72 9.23
C SER A 270 -25.57 -23.10 8.25
N ASN A 271 -25.08 -22.14 7.46
CA ASN A 271 -24.63 -22.36 6.08
C ASN A 271 -23.50 -23.38 5.86
N ALA A 272 -23.71 -24.26 4.87
CA ALA A 272 -22.76 -25.25 4.34
C ALA A 272 -22.32 -24.92 2.88
N CYS A 273 -22.24 -23.64 2.50
CA CYS A 273 -22.05 -23.18 1.11
C CYS A 273 -20.72 -22.46 0.82
N GLY A 274 -19.83 -22.24 1.80
CA GLY A 274 -18.60 -21.48 1.57
C GLY A 274 -18.80 -19.98 1.21
N ILE A 275 -20.01 -19.45 1.38
CA ILE A 275 -20.35 -18.03 1.26
C ILE A 275 -19.96 -17.31 2.54
N TRP A 276 -19.32 -16.14 2.41
CA TRP A 276 -19.01 -15.28 3.54
C TRP A 276 -20.28 -14.85 4.28
N LYS A 277 -20.22 -14.76 5.60
CA LYS A 277 -21.37 -14.40 6.44
C LYS A 277 -21.30 -12.93 6.83
N ALA A 278 -22.41 -12.23 6.67
CA ALA A 278 -22.55 -10.86 7.15
C ALA A 278 -23.94 -10.63 7.73
N GLY A 279 -24.00 -9.75 8.72
CA GLY A 279 -25.23 -9.27 9.35
C GLY A 279 -25.80 -8.05 8.64
N PHE A 280 -26.97 -7.64 9.13
CA PHE A 280 -27.70 -6.46 8.67
C PHE A 280 -27.54 -5.35 9.71
N PRO A 281 -26.73 -4.31 9.44
CA PRO A 281 -26.72 -3.12 10.26
C PRO A 281 -28.11 -2.52 10.37
N SER A 282 -28.41 -1.92 11.51
CA SER A 282 -29.71 -1.28 11.72
C SER A 282 -29.96 -0.11 10.75
N GLY A 283 -28.90 0.50 10.21
CA GLY A 283 -29.00 1.70 9.41
C GLY A 283 -29.34 2.96 10.21
N ASP A 284 -29.57 2.82 11.52
CA ASP A 284 -29.88 3.91 12.45
C ASP A 284 -28.96 3.78 13.67
N THR A 285 -27.85 4.52 13.63
CA THR A 285 -26.84 4.50 14.70
C THR A 285 -27.32 5.15 16.00
N SER A 286 -28.50 5.81 15.98
CA SER A 286 -29.19 6.32 17.18
C SER A 286 -30.16 5.30 17.81
N SER A 287 -30.45 4.19 17.13
CA SER A 287 -31.48 3.24 17.55
C SER A 287 -31.18 2.57 18.90
N ALA A 288 -32.22 2.08 19.56
CA ALA A 288 -32.08 1.32 20.81
C ALA A 288 -31.31 0.00 20.59
N SER A 289 -31.47 -0.63 19.42
CA SER A 289 -30.74 -1.84 19.02
C SER A 289 -29.24 -1.57 18.90
N CYS A 290 -28.85 -0.49 18.22
CA CYS A 290 -27.45 -0.06 18.11
C CYS A 290 -26.83 0.19 19.50
N LEU A 291 -27.54 0.94 20.36
CA LEU A 291 -27.08 1.19 21.73
C LEU A 291 -26.92 -0.10 22.55
N ALA A 292 -27.86 -1.05 22.44
CA ALA A 292 -27.78 -2.33 23.12
C ALA A 292 -26.56 -3.15 22.67
N LYS A 293 -26.24 -3.12 21.37
CA LYS A 293 -25.07 -3.79 20.80
C LYS A 293 -23.76 -3.17 21.32
N ILE A 294 -23.67 -1.83 21.39
CA ILE A 294 -22.50 -1.14 21.96
C ILE A 294 -22.33 -1.46 23.45
N LYS A 295 -23.43 -1.48 24.23
CA LYS A 295 -23.39 -1.88 25.64
C LYS A 295 -22.87 -3.30 25.80
N HIS A 296 -23.37 -4.23 25.00
CA HIS A 296 -22.91 -5.62 25.01
C HIS A 296 -21.41 -5.74 24.71
N TRP A 297 -20.89 -5.03 23.70
CA TRP A 297 -19.45 -5.02 23.41
C TRP A 297 -18.61 -4.40 24.52
N LEU A 298 -19.11 -3.34 25.16
CA LEU A 298 -18.45 -2.72 26.31
C LEU A 298 -18.38 -3.69 27.49
N ASP A 299 -19.50 -4.33 27.84
CA ASP A 299 -19.59 -5.30 28.93
C ASP A 299 -18.65 -6.47 28.70
N GLU A 300 -18.71 -7.10 27.53
CA GLU A 300 -17.83 -8.21 27.18
C GLU A 300 -16.35 -7.82 27.24
N CYS A 301 -16.01 -6.65 26.70
CA CYS A 301 -14.64 -6.15 26.74
C CYS A 301 -14.15 -5.85 28.16
N THR A 302 -15.01 -5.36 29.05
CA THR A 302 -14.65 -5.09 30.45
C THR A 302 -14.51 -6.36 31.29
N GLN A 303 -15.24 -7.41 30.94
CA GLN A 303 -15.27 -8.66 31.69
C GLN A 303 -14.23 -9.69 31.21
N ASN A 304 -13.96 -9.73 29.90
CA ASN A 304 -13.23 -10.84 29.28
C ASN A 304 -11.86 -10.47 28.70
N HIS A 305 -11.62 -9.21 28.32
CA HIS A 305 -10.36 -8.81 27.68
C HIS A 305 -9.32 -8.36 28.72
N GLN A 306 -8.28 -9.17 28.94
CA GLN A 306 -7.24 -8.94 29.95
C GLN A 306 -6.48 -7.61 29.74
N ARG A 307 -6.07 -7.32 28.51
CA ARG A 307 -5.38 -6.09 28.11
C ARG A 307 -6.28 -4.86 28.16
N CYS A 308 -7.59 -5.05 28.28
CA CYS A 308 -8.56 -3.96 28.40
C CYS A 308 -9.05 -3.74 29.83
N MET A 309 -8.68 -4.61 30.78
CA MET A 309 -9.10 -4.46 32.18
C MET A 309 -8.66 -3.09 32.71
N PRO A 310 -9.58 -2.33 33.34
CA PRO A 310 -9.24 -1.03 33.89
C PRO A 310 -8.23 -1.18 35.02
N GLU A 311 -7.23 -0.29 35.06
CA GLU A 311 -6.52 -0.04 36.32
C GLU A 311 -7.55 0.49 37.32
N MET A 312 -7.61 -0.08 38.53
CA MET A 312 -8.50 0.45 39.56
C MET A 312 -8.09 1.90 39.83
N ASP A 313 -9.08 2.80 39.78
CA ASP A 313 -8.97 4.23 40.05
C ASP A 313 -8.19 5.09 39.03
N THR A 314 -8.75 5.25 37.82
CA THR A 314 -8.22 6.16 36.80
C THR A 314 -8.33 7.63 37.20
N PRO A 315 -7.25 8.42 37.11
CA PRO A 315 -7.28 9.84 37.41
C PRO A 315 -8.15 10.58 36.40
N LEU A 316 -9.00 11.47 36.89
CA LEU A 316 -9.82 12.32 36.04
C LEU A 316 -9.00 13.46 35.43
N PRO A 317 -9.30 13.89 34.18
CA PRO A 317 -8.75 15.11 33.61
C PRO A 317 -9.05 16.32 34.49
N THR A 318 -8.26 17.40 34.36
CA THR A 318 -8.43 18.64 35.14
C THR A 318 -9.87 19.16 35.13
N ARG A 319 -10.52 19.08 33.96
CA ARG A 319 -11.90 19.51 33.74
C ARG A 319 -12.66 18.49 32.91
N LEU A 320 -13.96 18.35 33.21
CA LEU A 320 -14.90 17.47 32.51
C LEU A 320 -16.23 18.19 32.29
N ILE A 321 -16.96 17.79 31.27
CA ILE A 321 -18.37 18.16 31.10
C ILE A 321 -19.19 17.19 31.95
N HIS A 322 -19.89 17.73 32.94
CA HIS A 322 -20.88 17.00 33.72
C HIS A 322 -22.23 17.09 33.02
N ILE A 323 -22.77 15.92 32.67
CA ILE A 323 -24.06 15.71 32.02
C ILE A 323 -25.09 15.41 33.11
N ILE A 324 -26.08 16.28 33.23
CA ILE A 324 -27.19 16.13 34.16
C ILE A 324 -28.42 15.77 33.33
N ASN A 325 -28.87 14.52 33.47
CA ASN A 325 -30.07 14.04 32.79
C ASN A 325 -31.29 14.30 33.67
N ASP A 326 -32.18 15.17 33.21
CA ASP A 326 -33.49 15.40 33.81
C ASP A 326 -34.54 14.82 32.86
N GLU A 327 -35.34 13.85 33.34
CA GLU A 327 -36.36 13.18 32.55
C GLU A 327 -37.47 14.14 32.07
N THR A 328 -37.56 15.34 32.65
CA THR A 328 -38.52 16.38 32.25
C THR A 328 -38.01 17.27 31.11
N CYS A 329 -36.71 17.23 30.79
CA CYS A 329 -36.09 18.05 29.75
C CYS A 329 -35.95 17.29 28.41
N THR A 330 -35.97 18.03 27.31
CA THR A 330 -35.80 17.46 25.96
C THR A 330 -34.37 17.07 25.62
N HIS A 331 -33.40 17.61 26.37
CA HIS A 331 -31.98 17.35 26.27
C HIS A 331 -31.33 17.45 27.67
N PRO A 332 -30.16 16.84 27.90
CA PRO A 332 -29.47 16.98 29.18
C PRO A 332 -28.92 18.40 29.38
N THR A 333 -28.82 18.82 30.65
CA THR A 333 -28.12 20.04 31.04
C THR A 333 -26.63 19.76 31.16
N LEU A 334 -25.80 20.63 30.60
CA LEU A 334 -24.35 20.48 30.56
C LEU A 334 -23.67 21.59 31.36
N ARG A 335 -22.64 21.24 32.13
CA ARG A 335 -21.75 22.23 32.76
C ARG A 335 -20.34 21.69 32.88
N LEU A 336 -19.36 22.57 32.81
CA LEU A 336 -17.98 22.24 33.07
C LEU A 336 -17.76 22.09 34.58
N VAL A 337 -16.96 21.11 34.99
CA VAL A 337 -16.57 20.90 36.38
C VAL A 337 -15.07 20.69 36.48
N THR A 338 -14.45 21.21 37.55
CA THR A 338 -13.06 20.91 37.91
C THR A 338 -13.02 19.70 38.82
N THR A 339 -12.17 18.74 38.51
CA THR A 339 -12.17 17.42 39.16
C THR A 339 -11.27 17.35 40.39
N ASN A 340 -10.37 18.32 40.59
CA ASN A 340 -9.46 18.41 41.74
C ASN A 340 -8.68 17.10 42.00
N CYS A 341 -8.17 16.47 40.94
CA CYS A 341 -7.40 15.21 41.01
C CYS A 341 -8.20 14.01 41.57
N GLN A 342 -9.53 14.04 41.47
CA GLN A 342 -10.36 12.87 41.76
C GLN A 342 -10.14 11.73 40.76
N GLN A 343 -10.61 10.55 41.13
CA GLN A 343 -10.62 9.37 40.28
C GLN A 343 -12.06 9.02 39.90
N GLY A 344 -12.24 8.44 38.71
CA GLY A 344 -13.56 8.06 38.24
C GLY A 344 -13.59 7.67 36.77
N GLN A 345 -14.79 7.38 36.27
CA GLN A 345 -15.04 7.00 34.89
C GLN A 345 -15.58 8.18 34.09
N TYR A 346 -15.05 8.34 32.88
CA TYR A 346 -15.47 9.36 31.92
C TYR A 346 -15.29 8.83 30.49
N LEU A 347 -15.99 9.46 29.57
CA LEU A 347 -15.86 9.24 28.13
C LEU A 347 -15.11 10.39 27.48
N THR A 348 -14.52 10.14 26.32
CA THR A 348 -13.82 11.14 25.49
C THR A 348 -14.46 11.21 24.12
N LEU A 349 -14.49 12.40 23.50
CA LEU A 349 -14.94 12.57 22.11
C LEU A 349 -13.77 12.88 21.18
N SER A 350 -13.54 12.01 20.20
CA SER A 350 -12.66 12.26 19.06
C SER A 350 -13.50 12.74 17.87
N HIS A 351 -13.24 13.96 17.39
CA HIS A 351 -14.00 14.58 16.29
C HIS A 351 -13.13 15.48 15.40
N CYS A 352 -13.61 15.74 14.18
CA CYS A 352 -13.05 16.78 13.32
C CYS A 352 -13.62 18.15 13.72
N TRP A 353 -12.74 19.13 13.93
CA TRP A 353 -13.19 20.49 14.24
C TRP A 353 -13.86 21.17 13.03
N GLY A 354 -13.38 20.91 11.82
CA GLY A 354 -13.81 21.61 10.60
C GLY A 354 -13.18 23.00 10.43
N SER A 355 -13.68 23.76 9.47
CA SER A 355 -13.22 25.13 9.18
C SER A 355 -13.88 26.20 10.06
N LEU A 356 -15.01 25.90 10.68
CA LEU A 356 -15.72 26.79 11.60
C LEU A 356 -15.29 26.50 13.03
N ARG A 357 -14.79 27.51 13.76
CA ARG A 357 -14.58 27.38 15.20
C ARG A 357 -15.94 27.27 15.89
N PRO A 358 -16.21 26.22 16.67
CA PRO A 358 -17.46 26.11 17.41
C PRO A 358 -17.67 27.33 18.31
N GLY A 359 -18.89 27.88 18.35
CA GLY A 359 -19.23 28.96 19.28
C GLY A 359 -19.18 28.56 20.76
N CYS A 360 -18.99 27.27 21.04
CA CYS A 360 -18.99 26.67 22.38
C CYS A 360 -17.60 26.36 22.93
N ILE A 361 -16.51 26.83 22.30
CA ILE A 361 -15.17 26.64 22.85
C ILE A 361 -15.00 27.36 24.19
N THR A 362 -14.17 26.79 25.07
CA THR A 362 -13.85 27.41 26.35
C THR A 362 -12.68 28.38 26.17
N THR A 363 -12.89 29.63 26.58
CA THR A 363 -11.89 30.71 26.61
C THR A 363 -11.83 31.31 28.01
N CYS A 364 -10.85 32.18 28.27
CA CYS A 364 -10.77 32.96 29.50
C CYS A 364 -12.08 33.72 29.80
N ASP A 365 -12.78 34.19 28.76
CA ASP A 365 -14.04 34.93 28.89
C ASP A 365 -15.27 34.02 29.09
N SER A 366 -15.24 32.80 28.57
CA SER A 366 -16.41 31.89 28.64
C SER A 366 -16.37 30.89 29.79
N ILE A 367 -15.21 30.69 30.43
CA ILE A 367 -15.02 29.66 31.46
C ILE A 367 -16.03 29.76 32.61
N GLN A 368 -16.28 30.95 33.15
CA GLN A 368 -17.16 31.12 34.31
C GLN A 368 -18.62 30.78 33.98
N ARG A 369 -19.06 31.12 32.77
CA ARG A 369 -20.37 30.74 32.24
C ARG A 369 -20.44 29.24 32.05
N ASN A 370 -19.44 28.63 31.41
CA ASN A 370 -19.40 27.19 31.16
C ASN A 370 -19.37 26.36 32.46
N LEU A 371 -18.76 26.87 33.54
CA LEU A 371 -18.80 26.25 34.88
C LEU A 371 -20.22 26.26 35.51
N THR A 372 -21.05 27.22 35.12
CA THR A 372 -22.44 27.33 35.58
C THR A 372 -23.34 26.44 34.72
N GLU A 373 -23.39 26.74 33.42
CA GLU A 373 -24.16 26.00 32.42
C GLU A 373 -23.62 26.32 31.02
N ILE A 374 -23.56 25.31 30.17
CA ILE A 374 -23.17 25.42 28.78
C ILE A 374 -24.45 25.51 27.95
N PRO A 375 -24.70 26.62 27.22
CA PRO A 375 -25.93 26.78 26.44
C PRO A 375 -26.07 25.71 25.36
N TRP A 376 -27.16 24.95 25.39
CA TRP A 376 -27.39 23.83 24.45
C TRP A 376 -27.32 24.25 22.98
N ASP A 377 -27.98 25.35 22.63
CA ASP A 377 -28.05 25.87 21.26
C ASP A 377 -26.69 26.37 20.72
N SER A 378 -25.71 26.56 21.59
CA SER A 378 -24.34 26.92 21.17
C SER A 378 -23.52 25.71 20.71
N LEU A 379 -23.96 24.50 21.05
CA LEU A 379 -23.23 23.26 20.79
C LEU A 379 -23.43 22.79 19.34
N PRO A 380 -22.35 22.41 18.64
CA PRO A 380 -22.47 21.68 17.39
C PRO A 380 -23.22 20.37 17.58
N LEU A 381 -23.86 19.88 16.51
CA LEU A 381 -24.65 18.65 16.54
C LEU A 381 -23.84 17.45 17.07
N THR A 382 -22.56 17.34 16.67
CA THR A 382 -21.68 16.27 17.17
C THR A 382 -21.52 16.30 18.69
N PHE A 383 -21.52 17.47 19.33
CA PHE A 383 -21.36 17.60 20.79
C PHE A 383 -22.67 17.29 21.50
N GLN A 384 -23.79 17.76 20.96
CA GLN A 384 -25.13 17.45 21.44
C GLN A 384 -25.36 15.93 21.45
N GLU A 385 -25.08 15.27 20.33
CA GLU A 385 -25.27 13.83 20.19
C GLU A 385 -24.27 13.01 21.02
N ALA A 386 -23.04 13.50 21.20
CA ALA A 386 -22.09 12.88 22.12
C ALA A 386 -22.57 12.93 23.58
N ALA A 387 -23.16 14.05 24.00
CA ALA A 387 -23.75 14.18 25.34
C ALA A 387 -24.96 13.26 25.51
N ILE A 388 -25.87 13.21 24.52
CA ILE A 388 -27.03 12.31 24.51
C ILE A 388 -26.57 10.84 24.57
N PHE A 389 -25.59 10.47 23.74
CA PHE A 389 -25.06 9.11 23.72
C PHE A 389 -24.44 8.73 25.08
N THR A 390 -23.65 9.63 25.67
CA THR A 390 -23.03 9.42 26.98
C THR A 390 -24.08 9.21 28.07
N ALA A 391 -25.13 10.04 28.09
CA ALA A 391 -26.26 9.90 29.02
C ALA A 391 -26.99 8.55 28.82
N ARG A 392 -27.30 8.18 27.58
CA ARG A 392 -27.98 6.92 27.23
C ARG A 392 -27.16 5.67 27.57
N LEU A 393 -25.83 5.79 27.56
CA LEU A 393 -24.92 4.73 27.97
C LEU A 393 -24.86 4.59 29.51
N GLY A 394 -25.31 5.61 30.26
CA GLY A 394 -25.37 5.60 31.73
C GLY A 394 -24.22 6.36 32.41
N PHE A 395 -23.45 7.15 31.66
CA PHE A 395 -22.32 7.91 32.18
C PHE A 395 -22.63 9.41 32.27
N ARG A 396 -21.93 10.09 33.19
CA ARG A 396 -22.18 11.51 33.50
C ARG A 396 -21.05 12.45 33.11
N PHE A 397 -19.89 11.91 32.75
CA PHE A 397 -18.71 12.71 32.44
C PHE A 397 -18.24 12.48 31.03
N LEU A 398 -18.10 13.58 30.29
CA LEU A 398 -17.58 13.62 28.93
C LEU A 398 -16.44 14.63 28.86
N TRP A 399 -15.39 14.27 28.13
CA TRP A 399 -14.26 15.14 27.85
C TRP A 399 -14.23 15.48 26.35
N ILE A 400 -14.13 16.76 26.05
CA ILE A 400 -14.01 17.30 24.69
C ILE A 400 -12.91 18.36 24.72
N ASP A 401 -11.86 18.20 23.91
CA ASP A 401 -10.66 19.06 23.89
C ASP A 401 -10.99 20.56 23.84
N SER A 402 -11.86 20.96 22.91
CA SER A 402 -12.26 22.34 22.69
C SER A 402 -13.06 22.97 23.83
N MET A 403 -13.60 22.16 24.75
CA MET A 403 -14.43 22.62 25.87
C MET A 403 -13.75 22.42 27.23
N CYS A 404 -12.91 21.40 27.38
CA CYS A 404 -12.21 21.10 28.63
C CYS A 404 -10.84 21.77 28.73
N ILE A 405 -10.32 22.34 27.63
CA ILE A 405 -9.09 23.14 27.57
C ILE A 405 -9.44 24.60 27.28
N ILE A 406 -8.76 25.54 27.96
CA ILE A 406 -8.93 26.97 27.72
C ILE A 406 -8.12 27.35 26.47
N GLN A 407 -8.81 27.64 25.37
CA GLN A 407 -8.21 27.70 24.02
C GLN A 407 -7.31 28.91 23.77
N ASP A 408 -7.53 30.00 24.50
CA ASP A 408 -6.78 31.25 24.41
C ASP A 408 -5.73 31.42 25.53
N ASP A 409 -5.58 30.42 26.41
CA ASP A 409 -4.50 30.35 27.41
C ASP A 409 -3.43 29.35 26.96
N ILE A 410 -2.27 29.86 26.55
CA ILE A 410 -1.18 29.03 26.02
C ILE A 410 -0.57 28.10 27.07
N ASP A 411 -0.58 28.48 28.35
CA ASP A 411 -0.02 27.67 29.42
C ASP A 411 -0.99 26.56 29.82
N ASP A 412 -2.29 26.84 29.84
CA ASP A 412 -3.33 25.81 29.98
C ASP A 412 -3.29 24.82 28.81
N TRP A 413 -3.25 25.33 27.58
CA TRP A 413 -3.13 24.47 26.39
C TRP A 413 -1.87 23.59 26.45
N ARG A 414 -0.70 24.14 26.84
CA ARG A 414 0.54 23.35 26.97
C ARG A 414 0.44 22.26 28.03
N ARG A 415 -0.17 22.54 29.18
CA ARG A 415 -0.37 21.54 30.24
C ARG A 415 -1.34 20.44 29.80
N GLU A 416 -2.49 20.81 29.26
CA GLU A 416 -3.54 19.85 28.90
C GLU A 416 -3.16 19.04 27.64
N SER A 417 -2.55 19.66 26.63
CA SER A 417 -2.08 18.96 25.42
C SER A 417 -1.02 17.90 25.74
N ALA A 418 -0.12 18.17 26.70
CA ALA A 418 0.86 17.19 27.18
C ALA A 418 0.21 15.99 27.87
N ASN A 419 -0.97 16.17 28.47
CA ASN A 419 -1.75 15.14 29.16
C ASN A 419 -2.74 14.40 28.25
N MET A 420 -2.94 14.83 26.99
CA MET A 420 -3.87 14.20 26.03
C MET A 420 -3.71 12.67 25.97
N ALA A 421 -2.46 12.22 25.96
CA ALA A 421 -2.14 10.80 25.90
C ALA A 421 -2.79 10.02 27.06
N ASP A 422 -2.68 10.56 28.27
CA ASP A 422 -3.21 9.96 29.49
C ASP A 422 -4.73 10.15 29.55
N ILE A 423 -5.27 11.29 29.11
CA ILE A 423 -6.72 11.55 29.05
C ILE A 423 -7.44 10.49 28.19
N TYR A 424 -6.94 10.19 26.99
CA TYR A 424 -7.55 9.17 26.14
C TYR A 424 -7.21 7.74 26.59
N SER A 425 -6.00 7.51 27.12
CA SER A 425 -5.64 6.19 27.65
C SER A 425 -6.46 5.81 28.89
N ASN A 426 -6.83 6.79 29.72
CA ASN A 426 -7.55 6.58 30.97
C ASN A 426 -9.06 6.61 30.82
N SER A 427 -9.61 7.11 29.72
CA SER A 427 -11.04 7.10 29.48
C SER A 427 -11.59 5.67 29.44
N LEU A 428 -12.86 5.52 29.82
CA LEU A 428 -13.54 4.23 29.74
C LEU A 428 -13.78 3.84 28.28
N LEU A 429 -14.23 4.81 27.48
CA LEU A 429 -14.59 4.67 26.08
C LEU A 429 -14.39 6.01 25.34
N THR A 430 -13.77 5.94 24.17
CA THR A 430 -13.71 7.05 23.22
C THR A 430 -14.83 6.93 22.19
N ILE A 431 -15.63 7.98 22.08
CA ILE A 431 -16.63 8.17 21.05
C ILE A 431 -15.93 8.78 19.84
N ALA A 432 -15.99 8.14 18.68
CA ALA A 432 -15.34 8.61 17.46
C ALA A 432 -16.37 8.97 16.38
N ALA A 433 -16.50 10.27 16.10
CA ALA A 433 -17.34 10.83 15.03
C ALA A 433 -16.73 10.57 13.64
N THR A 434 -16.58 9.30 13.27
CA THR A 434 -15.62 8.87 12.24
C THR A 434 -16.00 9.34 10.84
N HIS A 435 -17.30 9.36 10.52
CA HIS A 435 -17.81 9.85 9.24
C HIS A 435 -17.99 11.38 9.16
N GLY A 436 -17.83 12.09 10.29
CA GLY A 436 -18.08 13.53 10.39
C GLY A 436 -16.89 14.36 9.93
N LEU A 437 -17.08 15.17 8.88
CA LEU A 437 -16.06 16.12 8.38
C LEU A 437 -15.81 17.29 9.34
N ASP A 438 -16.79 17.64 10.16
CA ASP A 438 -16.77 18.73 11.13
C ASP A 438 -17.82 18.50 12.25
N GLY A 439 -17.90 19.42 13.21
CA GLY A 439 -18.84 19.35 14.33
C GLY A 439 -20.33 19.46 13.95
N SER A 440 -20.67 19.82 12.70
CA SER A 440 -22.07 19.96 12.25
C SER A 440 -22.70 18.63 11.82
N LYS A 441 -21.89 17.60 11.57
CA LYS A 441 -22.38 16.34 10.98
C LYS A 441 -23.09 15.42 11.96
N GLY A 442 -22.80 15.52 13.25
CA GLY A 442 -23.33 14.59 14.24
C GLY A 442 -22.55 13.27 14.33
N LEU A 443 -22.97 12.45 15.28
CA LEU A 443 -22.65 11.03 15.42
C LEU A 443 -23.72 10.14 14.78
N PHE A 444 -24.99 10.54 14.87
CA PHE A 444 -26.11 9.70 14.50
C PHE A 444 -26.43 9.81 13.01
N SER A 445 -26.60 8.66 12.37
CA SER A 445 -26.94 8.54 10.96
C SER A 445 -28.08 7.55 10.79
N LYS A 446 -28.98 7.85 9.85
CA LYS A 446 -30.18 7.04 9.51
C LYS A 446 -30.11 6.50 8.08
N ILE A 447 -28.92 6.18 7.61
CA ILE A 447 -28.68 5.66 6.26
C ILE A 447 -28.60 4.12 6.32
N ALA A 448 -29.75 3.48 6.12
CA ALA A 448 -29.83 2.03 6.02
C ALA A 448 -29.16 1.52 4.73
N PRO A 449 -28.31 0.47 4.81
CA PRO A 449 -27.82 -0.19 3.63
C PRO A 449 -28.94 -0.77 2.77
N GLU A 450 -28.90 -0.51 1.47
CA GLU A 450 -29.75 -1.20 0.51
C GLU A 450 -29.17 -2.57 0.17
N PHE A 451 -29.99 -3.61 0.23
CA PHE A 451 -29.62 -4.96 -0.16
C PHE A 451 -30.77 -5.63 -0.89
N GLU A 452 -30.42 -6.55 -1.77
CA GLU A 452 -31.36 -7.42 -2.48
C GLU A 452 -31.05 -8.88 -2.14
N ALA A 453 -32.04 -9.75 -2.26
CA ALA A 453 -31.91 -11.15 -1.89
C ALA A 453 -32.34 -12.08 -3.04
N VAL A 454 -31.61 -13.18 -3.19
CA VAL A 454 -32.02 -14.31 -4.03
C VAL A 454 -32.03 -15.58 -3.20
N SER A 455 -33.13 -16.33 -3.27
CA SER A 455 -33.20 -17.64 -2.63
C SER A 455 -32.41 -18.66 -3.44
N ILE A 456 -31.51 -19.40 -2.79
CA ILE A 456 -30.87 -20.58 -3.37
C ILE A 456 -31.76 -21.79 -3.03
N PRO A 457 -32.29 -22.49 -4.05
CA PRO A 457 -33.04 -23.70 -3.81
C PRO A 457 -32.08 -24.84 -3.45
N ARG A 458 -32.11 -25.27 -2.18
CA ARG A 458 -31.39 -26.44 -1.66
C ARG A 458 -32.39 -27.36 -0.98
N THR A 459 -32.17 -28.67 -1.06
CA THR A 459 -33.06 -29.67 -0.43
C THR A 459 -33.11 -29.48 1.08
N GLY A 460 -34.24 -28.96 1.59
CA GLY A 460 -34.58 -28.94 3.02
C GLY A 460 -34.27 -27.66 3.81
N LEU A 461 -33.56 -26.67 3.26
CA LEU A 461 -33.28 -25.39 3.94
C LEU A 461 -33.35 -24.22 2.95
N LYS A 462 -34.16 -23.20 3.28
CA LYS A 462 -34.09 -21.90 2.59
C LYS A 462 -32.76 -21.23 2.96
N SER A 463 -31.85 -21.11 2.00
CA SER A 463 -30.63 -20.31 2.16
C SER A 463 -30.73 -19.12 1.21
N GLU A 464 -30.85 -17.91 1.77
CA GLU A 464 -30.85 -16.68 0.99
C GLU A 464 -29.42 -16.17 0.79
N VAL A 465 -29.16 -15.64 -0.40
CA VAL A 465 -27.94 -14.90 -0.69
C VAL A 465 -28.31 -13.46 -0.93
N TYR A 466 -27.57 -12.59 -0.27
CA TYR A 466 -27.77 -11.16 -0.30
C TYR A 466 -26.68 -10.50 -1.14
N PHE A 467 -27.07 -9.42 -1.83
CA PHE A 467 -26.18 -8.55 -2.58
C PHE A 467 -26.37 -7.13 -2.10
N ARG A 468 -25.26 -6.46 -1.72
CA ARG A 468 -25.27 -5.06 -1.33
C ARG A 468 -24.04 -4.32 -1.82
N GLN A 469 -24.14 -3.00 -1.90
CA GLN A 469 -22.95 -2.17 -2.00
C GLN A 469 -22.12 -2.33 -0.72
N ASN A 470 -20.80 -2.47 -0.86
CA ASN A 470 -19.93 -2.64 0.30
C ASN A 470 -20.07 -1.45 1.24
N LEU A 471 -20.13 -1.75 2.53
CA LEU A 471 -20.36 -0.74 3.56
C LEU A 471 -19.09 0.08 3.78
N ASP A 472 -19.27 1.35 4.10
CA ASP A 472 -18.18 2.23 4.50
C ASP A 472 -17.69 1.79 5.90
N HIS A 473 -16.80 0.79 5.96
CA HIS A 473 -16.27 0.19 7.18
C HIS A 473 -14.79 -0.18 7.00
N PHE A 474 -13.92 -0.02 8.02
CA PHE A 474 -12.47 -0.05 7.80
C PHE A 474 -11.82 -1.41 8.14
N GLU A 475 -12.25 -2.55 7.57
CA GLU A 475 -11.68 -3.87 7.90
C GLU A 475 -10.21 -4.07 7.49
N VAL A 476 -9.79 -3.45 6.39
CA VAL A 476 -8.45 -3.58 5.82
C VAL A 476 -7.94 -2.18 5.56
N ILE A 477 -6.94 -1.72 6.34
CA ILE A 477 -6.17 -0.53 5.97
C ILE A 477 -5.30 -0.93 4.78
N ASP A 478 -5.91 -0.98 3.60
CA ASP A 478 -5.20 -0.85 2.36
C ASP A 478 -5.51 0.56 1.84
N GLU A 479 -4.54 1.45 2.08
CA GLU A 479 -4.53 2.86 1.66
C GLU A 479 -4.73 3.03 0.13
N ARG A 480 -4.77 1.93 -0.63
CA ARG A 480 -5.02 1.87 -2.07
C ARG A 480 -6.44 1.43 -2.44
N ILE A 481 -7.38 1.37 -1.49
CA ILE A 481 -8.81 1.14 -1.78
C ILE A 481 -9.49 2.48 -1.98
N THR A 482 -9.65 2.88 -3.24
CA THR A 482 -10.69 3.82 -3.64
C THR A 482 -12.00 3.05 -3.75
N ILE A 483 -12.99 3.33 -2.90
CA ILE A 483 -14.35 2.80 -3.09
C ILE A 483 -15.08 3.80 -4.00
N GLY A 484 -15.06 3.55 -5.31
CA GLY A 484 -15.69 4.45 -6.27
C GLY A 484 -14.95 5.77 -6.45
N LYS A 485 -15.67 6.89 -6.34
CA LYS A 485 -15.16 8.26 -6.46
C LYS A 485 -14.63 8.85 -5.14
N ARG A 486 -14.84 8.18 -4.01
CA ARG A 486 -14.51 8.67 -2.67
C ARG A 486 -13.18 8.07 -2.20
N THR A 487 -12.28 8.93 -1.76
CA THR A 487 -11.03 8.52 -1.12
C THR A 487 -11.31 8.01 0.30
N PHE A 488 -10.39 7.25 0.89
CA PHE A 488 -10.49 6.84 2.30
C PHE A 488 -10.69 8.07 3.23
N ALA A 489 -10.11 9.23 2.88
CA ALA A 489 -10.27 10.49 3.62
C ALA A 489 -11.67 11.09 3.50
N ASP A 490 -12.36 10.88 2.38
CA ASP A 490 -13.75 11.32 2.20
C ASP A 490 -14.73 10.46 3.00
N ILE A 491 -14.36 9.18 3.22
CA ILE A 491 -15.20 8.20 3.91
C ILE A 491 -14.99 8.28 5.43
N PHE A 492 -13.73 8.35 5.88
CA PHE A 492 -13.33 8.37 7.29
C PHE A 492 -12.49 9.61 7.62
N PRO A 493 -13.04 10.82 7.48
CA PRO A 493 -12.29 12.07 7.65
C PRO A 493 -11.60 12.19 9.00
N LEU A 494 -12.22 11.63 10.06
CA LEU A 494 -11.63 11.62 11.39
C LEU A 494 -10.26 10.93 11.41
N MET A 495 -10.08 9.84 10.67
CA MET A 495 -8.86 9.04 10.70
C MET A 495 -7.66 9.74 10.05
N PHE A 496 -7.89 10.82 9.29
CA PHE A 496 -6.83 11.62 8.69
C PHE A 496 -6.47 12.86 9.49
N ARG A 497 -7.14 13.18 10.60
CA ARG A 497 -6.70 14.29 11.45
C ARG A 497 -5.49 13.83 12.25
N ALA A 498 -4.41 14.62 12.30
CA ALA A 498 -3.17 14.16 12.92
C ALA A 498 -3.36 13.87 14.43
N TRP A 499 -4.04 14.76 15.16
CA TRP A 499 -4.32 14.56 16.58
C TRP A 499 -5.14 13.30 16.87
N THR A 500 -6.11 12.97 16.01
CA THR A 500 -7.00 11.82 16.25
C THR A 500 -6.26 10.49 16.13
N PHE A 501 -5.14 10.44 15.40
CA PHE A 501 -4.32 9.24 15.34
C PHE A 501 -3.87 8.81 16.75
N GLN A 502 -3.35 9.72 17.58
CA GLN A 502 -3.00 9.35 18.96
C GLN A 502 -4.23 9.12 19.83
N GLU A 503 -5.29 9.91 19.66
CA GLU A 503 -6.54 9.76 20.41
C GLU A 503 -7.09 8.33 20.26
N LEU A 504 -7.16 7.84 19.02
CA LEU A 504 -7.69 6.52 18.70
C LEU A 504 -6.75 5.39 19.12
N GLN A 505 -5.45 5.51 18.84
CA GLN A 505 -4.46 4.47 19.13
C GLN A 505 -4.17 4.30 20.64
N LEU A 506 -4.30 5.36 21.43
CA LEU A 506 -4.09 5.31 22.88
C LEU A 506 -5.33 4.88 23.65
N SER A 507 -6.53 5.15 23.13
CA SER A 507 -7.79 4.75 23.76
C SER A 507 -7.90 3.24 23.95
N ARG A 508 -8.25 2.80 25.17
CA ARG A 508 -8.49 1.37 25.45
C ARG A 508 -9.64 0.79 24.64
N ARG A 509 -10.68 1.60 24.44
CA ARG A 509 -11.91 1.26 23.71
C ARG A 509 -12.33 2.44 22.87
N THR A 510 -12.76 2.18 21.65
CA THR A 510 -13.33 3.17 20.74
C THR A 510 -14.59 2.62 20.11
N VAL A 511 -15.65 3.43 20.11
CA VAL A 511 -16.82 3.20 19.25
C VAL A 511 -16.79 4.22 18.10
N HIS A 512 -16.75 3.71 16.89
CA HIS A 512 -16.74 4.48 15.65
C HIS A 512 -18.15 4.60 15.11
N PHE A 513 -18.65 5.82 15.02
CA PHE A 513 -19.91 6.13 14.34
C PHE A 513 -19.64 6.35 12.85
N LEU A 514 -20.04 5.38 12.01
CA LEU A 514 -19.92 5.43 10.55
C LEU A 514 -21.26 5.87 9.93
N ARG A 515 -21.30 5.96 8.60
CA ARG A 515 -22.50 6.42 7.89
C ARG A 515 -23.69 5.45 8.02
N SER A 516 -23.45 4.15 8.07
CA SER A 516 -24.52 3.14 8.03
C SER A 516 -24.50 2.15 9.19
N GLU A 517 -23.47 2.21 10.03
CA GLU A 517 -23.31 1.32 11.17
C GLU A 517 -22.39 1.93 12.24
N VAL A 518 -22.26 1.25 13.38
CA VAL A 518 -21.16 1.45 14.31
C VAL A 518 -20.11 0.34 14.24
N GLN A 519 -18.86 0.70 14.49
CA GLN A 519 -17.77 -0.25 14.70
C GLN A 519 -17.17 -0.10 16.10
N TRP A 520 -16.73 -1.21 16.67
CA TRP A 520 -16.05 -1.29 17.94
C TRP A 520 -14.60 -1.68 17.74
N GLU A 521 -13.71 -1.03 18.47
CA GLU A 521 -12.33 -1.44 18.56
C GLU A 521 -11.79 -1.25 19.99
N CYS A 522 -11.18 -2.30 20.53
CA CYS A 522 -10.46 -2.26 21.80
C CYS A 522 -9.03 -2.78 21.61
N LEU A 523 -8.28 -2.98 22.71
CA LEU A 523 -6.88 -3.43 22.64
C LEU A 523 -6.70 -4.92 22.25
N GLU A 524 -7.79 -5.69 22.13
CA GLU A 524 -7.74 -7.11 21.76
C GLU A 524 -8.58 -7.45 20.53
N ALA A 525 -9.70 -6.76 20.37
CA ALA A 525 -10.73 -7.14 19.41
C ALA A 525 -11.29 -5.94 18.66
N LYS A 526 -11.74 -6.21 17.44
CA LYS A 526 -12.50 -5.32 16.59
C LYS A 526 -13.78 -6.02 16.11
N ARG A 527 -14.88 -5.25 16.02
CA ARG A 527 -16.20 -5.73 15.62
C ARG A 527 -16.95 -4.64 14.85
N CYS A 528 -17.94 -5.05 14.06
CA CYS A 528 -18.86 -4.16 13.37
C CYS A 528 -20.29 -4.72 13.45
N GLU A 529 -21.29 -3.93 13.08
CA GLU A 529 -22.66 -4.45 13.05
C GLU A 529 -22.85 -5.45 11.91
N CYS A 530 -22.15 -5.24 10.80
CA CYS A 530 -22.23 -6.04 9.59
C CYS A 530 -21.41 -7.34 9.62
N HIS A 531 -20.40 -7.49 10.47
CA HIS A 531 -19.64 -8.73 10.62
C HIS A 531 -19.53 -9.07 12.11
N PRO A 532 -20.27 -10.10 12.57
CA PRO A 532 -20.27 -10.49 13.98
C PRO A 532 -19.03 -11.29 14.38
N GLU A 533 -18.24 -11.77 13.42
CA GLU A 533 -16.96 -12.40 13.72
C GLU A 533 -16.01 -11.38 14.34
N THR A 534 -15.37 -11.78 15.44
CA THR A 534 -14.40 -10.93 16.10
C THR A 534 -13.09 -10.94 15.32
N GLN A 535 -12.63 -9.75 14.93
CA GLN A 535 -11.36 -9.57 14.24
C GLN A 535 -10.26 -9.12 15.22
N PRO A 536 -8.98 -9.38 14.91
CA PRO A 536 -7.87 -8.79 15.64
C PRO A 536 -7.93 -7.26 15.61
N THR A 537 -7.58 -6.63 16.74
CA THR A 537 -7.48 -5.18 16.81
C THR A 537 -6.42 -4.60 15.86
N THR A 538 -6.65 -3.39 15.33
CA THR A 538 -5.63 -2.63 14.60
C THR A 538 -4.76 -1.79 15.52
N LYS A 539 -5.11 -1.69 16.83
CA LYS A 539 -4.33 -0.99 17.87
C LYS A 539 -3.08 -1.77 18.32
N THR A 540 -2.45 -2.48 17.39
CA THR A 540 -1.20 -3.25 17.58
C THR A 540 0.05 -2.45 17.25
N LEU A 541 -0.10 -1.22 16.74
CA LEU A 541 1.00 -0.36 16.30
C LEU A 541 2.04 -0.10 17.42
N LEU A 542 1.62 -0.21 18.69
CA LEU A 542 2.46 -0.04 19.88
C LEU A 542 2.82 -1.35 20.60
N THR A 543 2.25 -2.50 20.22
CA THR A 543 2.38 -3.76 20.98
C THR A 543 3.60 -4.58 20.57
N TYR A 544 4.42 -4.05 19.67
CA TYR A 544 5.61 -4.71 19.16
C TYR A 544 6.78 -4.45 20.12
N GLU A 545 7.16 -5.45 20.91
CA GLU A 545 8.27 -5.36 21.86
C GLU A 545 9.64 -5.51 21.16
N ALA A 546 10.55 -4.57 21.39
CA ALA A 546 11.89 -4.58 20.79
C ALA A 546 12.86 -5.65 21.31
N ARG A 547 12.46 -6.41 22.33
CA ARG A 547 13.30 -7.45 22.96
C ARG A 547 13.76 -8.58 22.02
N ASN A 548 13.12 -8.76 20.85
CA ASN A 548 13.52 -9.71 19.81
C ASN A 548 13.74 -9.05 18.42
N ILE A 549 13.91 -7.73 18.38
CA ILE A 549 13.90 -6.99 17.11
C ILE A 549 15.27 -6.90 16.47
N ASP A 550 15.29 -7.35 15.22
CA ASP A 550 16.18 -6.84 14.20
C ASP A 550 15.90 -5.34 13.99
N LEU A 551 16.75 -4.46 14.54
CA LEU A 551 16.65 -3.00 14.41
C LEU A 551 16.52 -2.51 12.95
N ARG A 552 16.83 -3.38 11.95
CA ARG A 552 16.59 -3.13 10.52
C ARG A 552 15.10 -2.99 10.17
N LYS A 553 14.17 -3.61 10.93
CA LYS A 553 12.73 -3.59 10.65
C LYS A 553 12.02 -2.28 11.00
N ALA A 554 12.67 -1.35 11.70
CA ALA A 554 12.17 0.03 11.87
C ALA A 554 10.70 0.14 12.34
N PRO A 555 10.31 -0.51 13.44
CA PRO A 555 8.91 -0.61 13.86
C PRO A 555 8.24 0.75 14.01
N TRP A 556 8.97 1.77 14.46
CA TRP A 556 8.47 3.15 14.53
C TRP A 556 8.05 3.71 13.17
N MET A 557 8.90 3.56 12.15
CA MET A 557 8.63 4.06 10.81
C MET A 557 7.49 3.31 10.14
N LEU A 558 7.49 1.97 10.24
CA LEU A 558 6.51 1.12 9.56
C LEU A 558 5.13 1.13 10.24
N ASN A 559 5.10 1.17 11.57
CA ASN A 559 3.85 1.00 12.32
C ASN A 559 3.27 2.32 12.80
N VAL A 560 4.05 3.40 12.92
CA VAL A 560 3.54 4.67 13.46
C VAL A 560 3.63 5.78 12.42
N VAL A 561 4.84 6.07 11.94
CA VAL A 561 5.06 7.22 11.05
C VAL A 561 4.32 7.06 9.73
N LYS A 562 4.33 5.87 9.13
CA LYS A 562 3.64 5.58 7.86
C LYS A 562 2.18 6.05 7.87
N PHE A 563 1.43 5.68 8.91
CA PHE A 563 0.00 6.00 9.04
C PHE A 563 -0.25 7.44 9.51
N TYR A 564 0.71 8.05 10.20
CA TYR A 564 0.58 9.40 10.75
C TYR A 564 1.02 10.52 9.79
N ALA A 565 2.01 10.26 8.93
CA ALA A 565 2.72 11.29 8.16
C ALA A 565 1.80 12.14 7.27
N THR A 566 0.71 11.57 6.77
CA THR A 566 -0.28 12.27 5.92
C THR A 566 -1.36 13.01 6.69
N GLY A 567 -1.36 12.92 8.02
CA GLY A 567 -2.39 13.50 8.88
C GLY A 567 -2.53 15.01 8.70
N ALA A 568 -3.77 15.44 8.44
CA ALA A 568 -4.19 16.83 8.34
C ALA A 568 -4.06 17.56 9.68
N LEU A 569 -3.54 18.78 9.61
CA LEU A 569 -3.27 19.63 10.76
C LEU A 569 -3.96 20.98 10.59
N SER A 570 -4.60 21.46 11.66
CA SER A 570 -5.07 22.84 11.73
C SER A 570 -3.90 23.81 11.93
N PHE A 571 -2.89 23.41 12.70
CA PHE A 571 -1.67 24.16 12.92
C PHE A 571 -0.46 23.32 12.53
N SER A 572 0.31 23.82 11.56
CA SER A 572 1.47 23.10 11.02
C SER A 572 2.46 22.63 12.11
N ARG A 573 2.71 23.46 13.13
CA ARG A 573 3.64 23.18 14.24
C ARG A 573 3.27 21.95 15.08
N ASP A 574 2.03 21.48 15.04
CA ASP A 574 1.54 20.40 15.88
C ASP A 574 1.99 19.00 15.39
N LYS A 575 2.73 18.89 14.28
CA LYS A 575 3.14 17.60 13.68
C LYS A 575 3.89 16.66 14.63
N LEU A 576 4.72 17.18 15.53
CA LEU A 576 5.39 16.36 16.56
C LEU A 576 4.57 16.30 17.86
N PRO A 577 4.04 17.42 18.40
CA PRO A 577 3.14 17.39 19.55
C PRO A 577 1.97 16.40 19.46
N ALA A 578 1.31 16.33 18.31
CA ALA A 578 0.16 15.44 18.09
C ALA A 578 0.54 13.95 18.06
N LEU A 579 1.84 13.61 18.05
CA LEU A 579 2.36 12.25 18.13
C LEU A 579 3.09 11.96 19.45
N ALA A 580 3.27 12.97 20.30
CA ALA A 580 4.12 12.91 21.49
C ALA A 580 3.71 11.82 22.49
N GLY A 581 2.40 11.62 22.69
CA GLY A 581 1.87 10.57 23.55
C GLY A 581 2.23 9.16 23.07
N LEU A 582 2.09 8.93 21.77
CA LEU A 582 2.48 7.66 21.15
C LEU A 582 4.00 7.45 21.21
N ALA A 583 4.80 8.48 20.93
CA ALA A 583 6.25 8.40 21.05
C ALA A 583 6.69 8.04 22.48
N ARG A 584 6.07 8.65 23.50
CA ARG A 584 6.33 8.34 24.92
C ARG A 584 6.00 6.90 25.28
N LYS A 585 4.83 6.39 24.84
CA LYS A 585 4.42 5.00 25.06
C LYS A 585 5.34 4.02 24.31
N PHE A 586 5.73 4.37 23.10
CA PHE A 586 6.66 3.58 22.29
C PHE A 586 8.05 3.48 22.93
N GLU A 587 8.57 4.57 23.50
CA GLU A 587 9.84 4.56 24.24
C GLU A 587 9.76 3.67 25.49
N ARG A 588 8.65 3.70 26.25
CA ARG A 588 8.50 2.86 27.45
C ARG A 588 8.63 1.37 27.13
N ILE A 589 8.13 0.95 25.96
CA ILE A 589 8.18 -0.44 25.49
C ILE A 589 9.54 -0.77 24.87
N ASN A 590 10.19 0.22 24.27
CA ASN A 590 11.43 0.08 23.49
C ASN A 590 12.52 1.01 24.04
N SER A 591 12.77 0.94 25.35
CA SER A 591 13.67 1.84 26.10
C SER A 591 15.10 1.88 25.55
N GLU A 592 15.49 0.83 24.84
CA GLU A 592 16.77 0.69 24.19
C GLU A 592 16.94 1.59 22.97
N LEU A 593 15.90 2.20 22.40
CA LEU A 593 16.01 3.00 21.17
C LEU A 593 16.77 4.31 21.35
N GLY A 594 17.06 4.70 22.60
CA GLY A 594 17.78 5.92 22.93
C GLY A 594 16.90 7.17 22.82
N ARG A 595 17.53 8.34 22.65
CA ARG A 595 16.81 9.61 22.68
C ARG A 595 15.90 9.79 21.45
N TYR A 596 14.69 10.30 21.68
CA TYR A 596 13.82 10.79 20.60
C TYR A 596 14.40 12.05 19.93
N CYS A 597 14.55 12.00 18.62
CA CYS A 597 15.22 13.01 17.81
C CYS A 597 14.28 13.48 16.70
N ALA A 598 13.49 14.53 16.96
CA ALA A 598 12.62 15.20 16.00
C ALA A 598 11.78 14.25 15.13
N GLY A 599 11.08 13.29 15.73
CA GLY A 599 10.29 12.29 14.99
C GLY A 599 10.97 10.94 14.78
N LEU A 600 12.25 10.79 15.11
CA LEU A 600 13.05 9.57 14.92
C LEU A 600 13.72 9.11 16.22
N TRP A 601 14.39 7.95 16.22
CA TRP A 601 15.09 7.44 17.39
C TRP A 601 16.61 7.36 17.17
N GLU A 602 17.38 7.73 18.19
CA GLU A 602 18.85 7.81 18.13
C GLU A 602 19.52 6.53 17.60
N LYS A 603 19.10 5.34 18.07
CA LYS A 603 19.73 4.08 17.64
C LYS A 603 19.34 3.62 16.23
N THR A 604 18.21 4.08 15.69
CA THR A 604 17.75 3.73 14.33
C THR A 604 17.99 4.86 13.32
N LEU A 605 18.44 6.03 13.79
CA LEU A 605 18.59 7.26 13.02
C LEU A 605 19.35 7.05 11.71
N LYS A 606 20.47 6.31 11.74
CA LYS A 606 21.29 6.00 10.55
C LYS A 606 20.52 5.36 9.39
N THR A 607 19.44 4.65 9.70
CA THR A 607 18.57 4.01 8.70
C THR A 607 17.27 4.75 8.51
N ASP A 608 16.73 5.39 9.55
CA ASP A 608 15.43 6.04 9.47
C ASP A 608 15.48 7.33 8.65
N ILE A 609 16.60 8.05 8.62
CA ILE A 609 16.78 9.27 7.79
C ILE A 609 16.71 9.04 6.28
N CYS A 610 16.74 7.77 5.84
CA CYS A 610 16.67 7.35 4.45
C CYS A 610 15.23 7.13 3.94
N TRP A 611 14.21 7.64 4.64
CA TRP A 611 12.83 7.62 4.19
C TRP A 611 12.67 8.32 2.81
N HIS A 612 11.64 8.01 2.05
CA HIS A 612 11.30 8.75 0.82
C HIS A 612 9.80 9.02 0.73
N ALA A 613 9.41 10.04 -0.02
CA ALA A 613 8.00 10.30 -0.27
C ALA A 613 7.39 9.20 -1.16
N ILE A 614 6.11 8.89 -0.97
CA ILE A 614 5.33 7.99 -1.86
C ILE A 614 4.36 8.86 -2.64
N ARG A 615 4.40 8.79 -3.97
CA ARG A 615 3.54 9.62 -4.84
C ARG A 615 2.96 8.82 -5.99
N GLY A 616 1.67 8.99 -6.22
CA GLY A 616 0.99 8.51 -7.43
C GLY A 616 1.26 9.42 -8.63
N MET A 617 1.07 8.91 -9.85
CA MET A 617 1.31 9.66 -11.10
C MET A 617 0.57 11.00 -11.16
N ASN A 618 -0.61 11.12 -10.54
CA ASN A 618 -1.46 12.31 -10.58
C ASN A 618 -1.40 13.20 -9.31
N SER A 619 -0.42 13.00 -8.41
CA SER A 619 -0.31 13.77 -7.16
C SER A 619 0.21 15.19 -7.41
N ILE A 620 -0.52 16.20 -6.89
CA ILE A 620 -0.08 17.59 -6.79
C ILE A 620 0.96 17.69 -5.66
N PHE A 621 2.05 18.40 -5.92
CA PHE A 621 3.11 18.60 -4.93
C PHE A 621 2.66 19.51 -3.80
N LYS A 622 2.89 19.10 -2.55
CA LYS A 622 2.74 20.01 -1.42
C LYS A 622 3.98 20.89 -1.26
N LYS A 623 3.76 22.13 -0.82
CA LYS A 623 4.83 23.03 -0.36
C LYS A 623 5.37 22.54 0.96
N ARG A 624 6.64 22.85 1.24
CA ARG A 624 7.21 22.63 2.57
C ARG A 624 6.44 23.50 3.59
N PRO A 625 6.16 22.99 4.80
CA PRO A 625 5.35 23.71 5.77
C PRO A 625 6.05 25.00 6.23
N THR A 626 5.30 26.10 6.25
CA THR A 626 5.71 27.39 6.80
C THR A 626 4.72 27.81 7.90
N PRO A 627 5.19 28.22 9.10
CA PRO A 627 6.60 28.33 9.52
C PRO A 627 7.28 26.96 9.68
N TRP A 628 8.62 26.98 9.77
CA TRP A 628 9.45 25.80 10.00
C TRP A 628 9.02 25.06 11.28
N ARG A 629 8.94 23.73 11.21
CA ARG A 629 8.55 22.87 12.35
C ARG A 629 9.47 21.68 12.62
N ALA A 630 10.31 21.31 11.64
CA ALA A 630 11.18 20.15 11.74
C ALA A 630 12.35 20.24 10.73
N PRO A 631 13.51 19.68 11.07
CA PRO A 631 14.69 19.67 10.19
C PRO A 631 14.49 18.76 8.98
N THR A 632 15.21 18.98 7.88
CA THR A 632 14.91 18.29 6.61
C THR A 632 15.22 16.79 6.60
N TRP A 633 16.03 16.30 7.55
CA TRP A 633 16.22 14.86 7.77
C TRP A 633 15.04 14.18 8.48
N SER A 634 14.14 14.95 9.10
CA SER A 634 12.93 14.42 9.72
C SER A 634 11.81 14.31 8.70
N TRP A 635 11.07 13.20 8.74
CA TRP A 635 9.84 13.01 7.97
C TRP A 635 8.78 14.07 8.31
N ALA A 636 8.82 14.64 9.52
CA ALA A 636 7.88 15.68 9.94
C ALA A 636 8.08 17.01 9.20
N SER A 637 9.14 17.13 8.39
CA SER A 637 9.45 18.32 7.60
C SER A 637 8.60 18.48 6.35
N ILE A 638 7.75 17.49 6.01
CA ILE A 638 6.79 17.52 4.90
C ILE A 638 5.41 16.97 5.31
N ASP A 639 4.41 17.08 4.43
CA ASP A 639 3.05 16.58 4.62
C ASP A 639 2.65 15.51 3.57
N GLU A 640 3.65 14.81 3.02
CA GLU A 640 3.47 13.73 2.06
C GLU A 640 3.45 12.36 2.75
N ALA A 641 2.90 11.36 2.07
CA ALA A 641 3.07 9.97 2.48
C ALA A 641 4.55 9.59 2.38
N ILE A 642 5.04 8.80 3.33
CA ILE A 642 6.45 8.41 3.39
C ILE A 642 6.59 6.90 3.54
N GLU A 643 7.65 6.35 2.94
CA GLU A 643 8.08 4.97 3.08
C GLU A 643 9.52 4.92 3.58
N LYS A 644 9.84 3.87 4.34
CA LYS A 644 11.21 3.54 4.67
C LYS A 644 11.68 2.39 3.76
N PRO A 645 12.77 2.56 2.99
CA PRO A 645 13.32 1.48 2.20
C PRO A 645 13.88 0.37 3.11
N LEU A 646 13.60 -0.89 2.76
CA LEU A 646 14.18 -2.05 3.43
C LEU A 646 15.60 -2.28 2.91
N LEU A 647 16.58 -1.73 3.63
CA LEU A 647 18.00 -1.81 3.26
C LEU A 647 18.63 -3.15 3.68
N ILE A 648 19.40 -3.78 2.80
CA ILE A 648 20.13 -5.01 3.10
C ILE A 648 21.39 -4.68 3.92
N ALA A 649 21.63 -5.44 4.99
CA ALA A 649 22.92 -5.42 5.67
C ALA A 649 23.93 -6.24 4.88
N ARG A 650 25.04 -5.63 4.43
CA ARG A 650 26.16 -6.34 3.81
C ARG A 650 26.83 -7.27 4.82
N SER A 651 26.31 -8.49 4.91
CA SER A 651 26.91 -9.58 5.65
C SER A 651 26.51 -10.89 4.98
N GLY A 652 27.24 -11.25 3.92
CA GLY A 652 27.15 -12.54 3.23
C GLY A 652 26.81 -12.41 1.73
N PRO A 653 27.39 -13.26 0.86
CA PRO A 653 27.16 -13.19 -0.57
C PRO A 653 25.77 -13.74 -0.89
N ARG A 654 24.97 -13.01 -1.70
CA ARG A 654 23.83 -13.59 -2.41
C ARG A 654 23.28 -12.65 -3.50
N CYS A 655 23.66 -12.94 -4.74
CA CYS A 655 22.73 -13.14 -5.86
C CYS A 655 23.51 -13.91 -6.96
N LEU A 656 22.93 -14.98 -7.49
CA LEU A 656 23.57 -15.87 -8.50
C LEU A 656 23.36 -15.39 -9.95
N CYS A 657 22.77 -14.21 -10.16
CA CYS A 657 22.40 -13.71 -11.49
C CYS A 657 23.40 -12.70 -12.11
N SER A 658 24.59 -12.50 -11.53
CA SER A 658 25.66 -11.80 -12.22
C SER A 658 27.02 -12.33 -11.81
N ALA A 659 27.79 -12.85 -12.77
CA ALA A 659 29.21 -13.15 -12.62
C ALA A 659 30.08 -11.89 -12.35
N ALA A 660 29.47 -10.70 -12.26
CA ALA A 660 30.10 -9.53 -11.70
C ALA A 660 29.99 -9.59 -10.16
N GLN A 661 31.12 -9.83 -9.49
CA GLN A 661 31.25 -9.49 -8.08
C GLN A 661 30.87 -8.01 -7.91
N PRO A 662 29.99 -7.64 -6.96
CA PRO A 662 29.70 -6.24 -6.73
C PRO A 662 30.95 -5.56 -6.17
N THR A 663 31.62 -4.77 -7.01
CA THR A 663 32.79 -3.93 -6.68
C THR A 663 32.41 -2.68 -5.89
N MET A 664 31.23 -2.64 -5.29
CA MET A 664 30.75 -1.51 -4.51
C MET A 664 31.40 -1.49 -3.09
N ALA A 665 32.58 -2.11 -2.93
CA ALA A 665 33.37 -2.26 -1.70
C ALA A 665 33.89 -0.94 -1.09
N LYS A 666 33.72 0.21 -1.76
CA LYS A 666 34.24 1.51 -1.29
C LYS A 666 33.25 2.33 -0.46
N ALA A 667 31.98 2.43 -0.87
CA ALA A 667 31.01 3.25 -0.16
C ALA A 667 30.55 2.56 1.13
N LYS A 668 30.62 3.29 2.23
CA LYS A 668 30.26 2.86 3.59
C LYS A 668 28.89 3.42 3.96
N LEU A 669 28.17 2.71 4.82
CA LEU A 669 26.91 3.20 5.36
C LEU A 669 27.10 4.53 6.09
N THR A 670 26.03 5.30 6.12
CA THR A 670 25.98 6.60 6.77
C THR A 670 26.18 6.49 8.29
N ASP A 671 27.04 7.33 8.85
CA ASP A 671 27.38 7.35 10.27
C ASP A 671 26.94 8.68 10.90
N VAL A 672 25.99 8.62 11.84
CA VAL A 672 25.54 9.79 12.59
C VAL A 672 26.40 9.96 13.83
N TRP A 673 27.18 11.03 13.89
CA TRP A 673 28.09 11.31 15.01
C TRP A 673 27.40 12.03 16.15
N LYS A 674 26.48 12.95 15.81
CA LYS A 674 25.77 13.75 16.79
C LYS A 674 24.40 14.14 16.27
N ALA A 675 23.38 14.01 17.12
CA ALA A 675 22.10 14.66 16.93
C ALA A 675 21.94 15.79 17.95
N VAL A 676 21.50 16.96 17.52
CA VAL A 676 21.15 18.09 18.39
C VAL A 676 19.71 18.47 18.10
N VAL A 677 18.89 18.47 19.16
CA VAL A 677 17.48 18.86 19.11
C VAL A 677 17.24 19.82 20.25
N VAL A 678 16.71 21.00 19.92
CA VAL A 678 16.35 22.06 20.87
C VAL A 678 14.82 22.10 20.94
N LEU A 679 14.29 21.89 22.13
CA LEU A 679 12.85 21.87 22.37
C LEU A 679 12.31 23.31 22.35
N ALA A 680 11.09 23.48 21.83
CA ALA A 680 10.36 24.75 21.95
C ALA A 680 9.52 24.82 23.24
N GLY A 681 9.32 23.69 23.91
CA GLY A 681 8.55 23.56 25.14
C GLY A 681 9.07 22.46 26.06
N PRO A 682 8.35 22.17 27.15
CA PRO A 682 8.80 21.21 28.16
C PRO A 682 8.70 19.75 27.71
N ASP A 683 7.89 19.44 26.69
CA ASP A 683 7.74 18.07 26.20
C ASP A 683 8.85 17.69 25.22
N ARG A 684 9.70 16.73 25.61
CA ARG A 684 10.80 16.21 24.77
C ARG A 684 10.37 15.46 23.51
N PHE A 685 9.10 15.09 23.41
CA PHE A 685 8.52 14.48 22.20
C PHE A 685 7.71 15.48 21.36
N GLY A 686 7.56 16.71 21.84
CA GLY A 686 6.69 17.72 21.26
C GLY A 686 7.41 18.68 20.30
N GLU A 687 7.02 19.95 20.36
CA GLU A 687 7.49 21.00 19.45
C GLU A 687 8.99 21.28 19.65
N ILE A 688 9.69 21.50 18.55
CA ILE A 688 11.12 21.82 18.52
C ILE A 688 11.33 23.19 17.88
N SER A 689 12.33 23.91 18.36
CA SER A 689 12.68 25.24 17.84
C SER A 689 13.86 25.19 16.88
N PHE A 690 14.71 24.15 17.00
CA PHE A 690 15.89 23.98 16.16
C PHE A 690 16.44 22.55 16.26
N ALA A 691 16.98 22.00 15.18
CA ALA A 691 17.65 20.70 15.21
C ALA A 691 18.66 20.54 14.07
N TYR A 692 19.71 19.74 14.29
CA TYR A 692 20.65 19.34 13.24
C TYR A 692 21.37 18.02 13.57
N LEU A 693 21.89 17.37 12.53
CA LEU A 693 22.81 16.23 12.66
C LEU A 693 24.23 16.65 12.25
N ILE A 694 25.23 16.04 12.88
CA ILE A 694 26.60 15.96 12.33
C ILE A 694 26.76 14.53 11.85
N ILE A 695 27.01 14.39 10.56
CA ILE A 695 26.98 13.10 9.88
C ILE A 695 28.21 12.97 9.01
N SER A 696 28.77 11.76 8.98
CA SER A 696 29.76 11.34 7.99
C SER A 696 29.01 10.45 7.01
N ALA A 697 29.03 10.77 5.71
CA ALA A 697 28.41 9.95 4.68
C ALA A 697 29.21 10.00 3.39
N ASP A 698 29.07 8.95 2.58
CA ASP A 698 29.56 8.96 1.21
C ASP A 698 28.56 9.71 0.32
N VAL A 699 29.06 10.72 -0.38
CA VAL A 699 28.26 11.55 -1.29
C VAL A 699 28.83 11.55 -2.69
N PHE A 700 27.95 11.77 -3.66
CA PHE A 700 28.30 11.93 -5.07
C PHE A 700 27.65 13.21 -5.63
N PRO A 701 28.41 14.12 -6.28
CA PRO A 701 27.84 15.34 -6.86
C PRO A 701 27.01 15.02 -8.11
N ALA A 702 25.87 15.69 -8.25
CA ALA A 702 24.99 15.63 -9.42
C ALA A 702 24.43 17.02 -9.70
N ILE A 703 23.85 17.21 -10.88
CA ILE A 703 23.22 18.48 -11.25
C ILE A 703 21.70 18.27 -11.33
N LEU A 704 20.93 19.08 -10.61
CA LEU A 704 19.47 19.07 -10.69
C LEU A 704 19.01 19.79 -11.96
N THR A 705 18.11 19.19 -12.72
CA THR A 705 17.43 19.82 -13.85
C THR A 705 15.94 19.50 -13.82
N TYR A 706 15.19 20.02 -14.78
CA TYR A 706 13.75 19.81 -14.89
C TYR A 706 13.38 19.38 -16.31
N GLN A 707 12.53 18.37 -16.42
CA GLN A 707 12.00 17.88 -17.68
C GLN A 707 10.50 18.14 -17.76
N THR A 708 10.05 18.61 -18.92
CA THR A 708 8.64 18.75 -19.24
C THR A 708 8.13 17.46 -19.87
N LEU A 709 7.19 16.81 -19.20
CA LEU A 709 6.47 15.64 -19.67
C LEU A 709 5.11 16.04 -20.22
N HIS A 710 4.83 15.57 -21.43
CA HIS A 710 3.54 15.74 -22.10
C HIS A 710 2.80 14.40 -22.06
N TYR A 711 1.59 14.40 -21.51
CA TYR A 711 0.73 13.22 -21.45
C TYR A 711 -0.30 13.23 -22.58
N GLU A 712 -0.75 12.04 -22.99
CA GLU A 712 -1.71 11.85 -24.10
C GLU A 712 -3.05 12.55 -23.87
N ASN A 713 -3.43 12.79 -22.61
CA ASN A 713 -4.63 13.54 -22.22
C ASN A 713 -4.44 15.08 -22.29
N GLY A 714 -3.31 15.55 -22.82
CA GLY A 714 -2.98 16.97 -22.95
C GLY A 714 -2.38 17.60 -21.68
N ASN A 715 -2.24 16.84 -20.58
CA ASN A 715 -1.61 17.35 -19.37
C ASN A 715 -0.11 17.55 -19.58
N VAL A 716 0.42 18.62 -19.00
CA VAL A 716 1.86 18.91 -18.98
C VAL A 716 2.33 18.90 -17.53
N ARG A 717 3.40 18.17 -17.23
CA ARG A 717 4.01 18.11 -15.90
C ARG A 717 5.49 18.41 -16.00
N ILE A 718 5.98 19.24 -15.08
CA ILE A 718 7.41 19.48 -14.92
C ILE A 718 7.90 18.57 -13.80
N GLU A 719 8.85 17.69 -14.11
CA GLU A 719 9.44 16.76 -13.15
C GLU A 719 10.93 17.04 -12.97
N PRO A 720 11.46 16.98 -11.73
CA PRO A 720 12.88 17.10 -11.52
C PRO A 720 13.61 15.85 -12.02
N ALA A 721 14.79 16.07 -12.59
CA ALA A 721 15.69 15.03 -13.10
C ALA A 721 17.12 15.33 -12.63
N LEU A 722 17.96 14.30 -12.63
CA LEU A 722 19.35 14.40 -12.18
C LEU A 722 20.29 14.15 -13.34
N PHE A 723 21.29 15.00 -13.51
CA PHE A 723 22.39 14.79 -14.42
C PHE A 723 23.58 14.23 -13.64
N ILE A 724 23.99 13.02 -13.96
CA ILE A 724 25.04 12.24 -13.27
C ILE A 724 26.03 11.82 -14.35
N GLU A 725 27.30 12.22 -14.22
CA GLU A 725 28.39 11.91 -15.17
C GLU A 725 28.01 12.02 -16.67
N GLY A 726 27.31 13.09 -17.07
CA GLY A 726 26.97 13.28 -18.48
C GLY A 726 25.65 12.64 -18.92
N GLN A 727 24.95 11.92 -18.05
CA GLN A 727 23.70 11.23 -18.35
C GLN A 727 22.53 11.78 -17.52
N LEU A 728 21.37 11.87 -18.16
CA LEU A 728 20.12 12.34 -17.56
C LEU A 728 19.32 11.17 -16.96
N PHE A 729 18.97 11.29 -15.69
CA PHE A 729 18.17 10.33 -14.95
C PHE A 729 16.84 10.93 -14.50
N VAL A 730 15.75 10.27 -14.89
CA VAL A 730 14.39 10.56 -14.43
C VAL A 730 14.02 9.67 -13.25
N GLY A 731 12.93 10.00 -12.56
CA GLY A 731 12.46 9.24 -11.40
C GLY A 731 13.08 9.69 -10.06
N MET A 732 13.65 10.90 -10.01
CA MET A 732 13.86 11.57 -8.72
C MET A 732 12.51 11.71 -8.02
N VAL A 733 12.49 11.38 -6.73
CA VAL A 733 11.33 11.57 -5.86
C VAL A 733 11.58 12.80 -4.98
N PRO A 734 11.17 13.99 -5.43
CA PRO A 734 11.26 15.23 -4.65
C PRO A 734 10.34 15.21 -3.41
N ASP A 735 10.81 15.80 -2.32
CA ASP A 735 10.07 15.91 -1.06
C ASP A 735 8.94 16.97 -1.10
N TYR A 736 9.08 17.97 -1.98
CA TYR A 736 8.16 19.10 -2.14
C TYR A 736 8.31 19.69 -3.56
N LEU A 737 7.48 20.69 -3.91
CA LEU A 737 7.57 21.34 -5.23
C LEU A 737 8.86 22.17 -5.37
N LEU A 738 9.88 21.63 -6.05
CA LEU A 738 11.19 22.27 -6.19
C LEU A 738 11.21 23.42 -7.20
N CYS A 739 10.36 23.37 -8.22
CA CYS A 739 10.37 24.30 -9.35
C CYS A 739 9.47 25.53 -9.17
N GLU A 740 8.72 25.64 -8.07
CA GLU A 740 7.88 26.81 -7.83
C GLU A 740 8.69 27.95 -7.21
N PRO A 741 8.63 29.18 -7.77
CA PRO A 741 9.30 30.34 -7.19
C PRO A 741 8.89 30.58 -5.73
N GLY A 742 9.88 30.78 -4.85
CA GLY A 742 9.67 31.00 -3.43
C GLY A 742 10.89 30.65 -2.58
N GLU A 743 10.74 30.61 -1.26
CA GLU A 743 11.82 30.33 -0.30
C GLU A 743 12.54 29.00 -0.54
N HIS A 744 11.85 28.02 -1.12
CA HIS A 744 12.36 26.66 -1.32
C HIS A 744 12.63 26.32 -2.78
N PHE A 745 12.54 27.30 -3.68
CA PHE A 745 12.84 27.13 -5.09
C PHE A 745 14.30 26.68 -5.27
N ILE A 746 14.52 25.63 -6.05
CA ILE A 746 15.85 25.20 -6.46
C ILE A 746 15.98 25.45 -7.96
N HIS A 747 16.95 26.29 -8.34
CA HIS A 747 17.18 26.63 -9.74
C HIS A 747 17.54 25.39 -10.57
N PRO A 748 17.14 25.33 -11.86
CA PRO A 748 17.74 24.36 -12.77
C PRO A 748 19.26 24.55 -12.78
N GLU A 749 19.98 23.47 -13.03
CA GLU A 749 21.44 23.41 -13.06
C GLU A 749 22.11 23.63 -11.69
N SER A 750 21.35 23.55 -10.60
CA SER A 750 21.92 23.61 -9.24
C SER A 750 22.71 22.34 -8.92
N ASP A 751 23.87 22.52 -8.28
CA ASP A 751 24.64 21.43 -7.70
C ASP A 751 23.84 20.78 -6.55
N VAL A 752 23.70 19.46 -6.62
CA VAL A 752 23.10 18.62 -5.60
C VAL A 752 24.03 17.44 -5.29
N PHE A 753 23.79 16.79 -4.16
CA PHE A 753 24.64 15.72 -3.66
C PHE A 753 23.78 14.51 -3.33
N LEU A 754 24.06 13.39 -3.98
CA LEU A 754 23.47 12.09 -3.67
C LEU A 754 24.21 11.53 -2.46
N MET A 755 23.52 11.39 -1.33
CA MET A 755 24.04 10.72 -0.14
C MET A 755 23.67 9.24 -0.18
N TYR A 756 24.67 8.37 -0.07
CA TYR A 756 24.47 6.92 -0.09
C TYR A 756 23.78 6.42 1.19
N CYS A 757 22.63 5.77 1.03
CA CYS A 757 21.87 5.18 2.14
C CYS A 757 22.05 3.66 2.27
N GLY A 758 22.19 2.95 1.14
CA GLY A 758 22.29 1.49 1.12
C GLY A 758 21.76 0.90 -0.17
N GLU A 759 21.54 -0.42 -0.18
CA GLU A 759 20.87 -1.15 -1.26
C GLU A 759 19.56 -1.75 -0.74
N ASP A 760 18.51 -1.73 -1.56
CA ASP A 760 17.26 -2.42 -1.26
C ASP A 760 17.34 -3.93 -1.55
N ARG A 761 16.24 -4.66 -1.29
CA ARG A 761 16.15 -6.11 -1.53
C ARG A 761 16.37 -6.55 -2.98
N PHE A 762 16.31 -5.62 -3.93
CA PHE A 762 16.51 -5.85 -5.35
C PHE A 762 17.93 -5.45 -5.81
N GLY A 763 18.81 -5.09 -4.87
CA GLY A 763 20.16 -4.62 -5.16
C GLY A 763 20.19 -3.19 -5.72
N CYS A 764 19.08 -2.45 -5.61
CA CYS A 764 19.04 -1.08 -6.12
C CYS A 764 19.59 -0.10 -5.09
N VAL A 765 20.46 0.79 -5.53
CA VAL A 765 21.06 1.84 -4.71
C VAL A 765 20.00 2.84 -4.32
N VAL A 766 19.93 3.11 -3.02
CA VAL A 766 19.03 4.10 -2.42
C VAL A 766 19.86 5.32 -2.01
N THR A 767 19.43 6.51 -2.43
CA THR A 767 20.08 7.77 -2.09
C THR A 767 19.09 8.81 -1.58
N VAL A 768 19.60 9.69 -0.70
CA VAL A 768 18.94 10.95 -0.35
C VAL A 768 19.62 12.07 -1.13
N ILE A 769 18.85 13.03 -1.63
CA ILE A 769 19.35 14.15 -2.40
C ILE A 769 19.45 15.37 -1.49
N LEU A 770 20.65 15.92 -1.40
CA LEU A 770 21.00 17.05 -0.57
C LEU A 770 21.36 18.27 -1.43
N THR A 771 21.03 19.45 -0.93
CA THR A 771 21.52 20.74 -1.44
C THR A 771 22.37 21.41 -0.37
N CYS A 772 23.48 22.04 -0.77
CA CYS A 772 24.36 22.77 0.13
C CYS A 772 23.80 24.17 0.37
N VAL A 773 23.51 24.50 1.63
CA VAL A 773 22.97 25.81 2.03
C VAL A 773 24.03 26.73 2.64
N ASP A 774 25.13 26.17 3.13
CA ASP A 774 26.30 26.93 3.57
C ASP A 774 27.59 26.13 3.29
N PRO A 775 28.28 26.42 2.17
CA PRO A 775 29.50 25.72 1.79
C PRO A 775 30.65 25.94 2.78
N LYS A 776 30.68 27.07 3.50
CA LYS A 776 31.77 27.39 4.43
C LYS A 776 31.76 26.45 5.63
N PHE A 777 30.58 26.01 6.05
CA PHE A 777 30.39 25.13 7.20
C PHE A 777 29.86 23.75 6.83
N ASN A 778 29.88 23.38 5.54
CA ASN A 778 29.30 22.15 5.02
C ASN A 778 27.89 21.91 5.58
N VAL A 779 26.97 22.85 5.39
CA VAL A 779 25.59 22.72 5.87
C VAL A 779 24.69 22.32 4.71
N PHE A 780 23.91 21.26 4.91
CA PHE A 780 23.06 20.68 3.88
C PHE A 780 21.61 20.57 4.33
N LYS A 781 20.72 20.63 3.33
CA LYS A 781 19.29 20.31 3.46
C LYS A 781 18.92 19.24 2.46
N ARG A 782 17.91 18.43 2.81
CA ARG A 782 17.32 17.44 1.92
C ARG A 782 16.23 18.06 1.04
N ILE A 783 16.22 17.63 -0.22
CA ILE A 783 15.23 18.05 -1.23
C ILE A 783 14.47 16.87 -1.86
N GLY A 784 14.92 15.64 -1.63
CA GLY A 784 14.28 14.45 -2.18
C GLY A 784 15.12 13.20 -1.99
N SER A 785 14.78 12.18 -2.76
CA SER A 785 15.47 10.89 -2.81
C SER A 785 15.50 10.35 -4.23
N TRP A 786 16.38 9.40 -4.49
CA TRP A 786 16.45 8.71 -5.77
C TRP A 786 16.85 7.25 -5.57
N THR A 787 16.35 6.37 -6.44
CA THR A 787 16.70 4.95 -6.43
C THR A 787 17.14 4.52 -7.81
N SER A 788 18.07 3.56 -7.87
CA SER A 788 18.57 3.05 -9.15
C SER A 788 17.60 2.14 -9.89
N MET A 789 16.43 1.82 -9.33
CA MET A 789 15.39 1.00 -9.99
C MET A 789 14.92 1.62 -11.32
N SER A 790 15.01 2.95 -11.47
CA SER A 790 14.72 3.62 -12.75
C SER A 790 15.78 3.36 -13.83
N CYS A 791 16.92 2.75 -13.47
CA CYS A 791 18.01 2.42 -14.36
C CYS A 791 18.05 0.90 -14.60
N ARG A 792 17.70 0.44 -15.80
CA ARG A 792 17.90 -0.98 -16.22
C ARG A 792 19.39 -1.37 -16.37
N GLN A 793 20.31 -0.49 -15.99
CA GLN A 793 21.77 -0.67 -16.07
C GLN A 793 22.39 -0.54 -14.68
N ALA A 794 22.12 -1.51 -13.80
CA ALA A 794 22.53 -1.48 -12.39
C ALA A 794 24.06 -1.43 -12.16
N GLY A 795 24.88 -1.83 -13.14
CA GLY A 795 26.34 -1.96 -12.96
C GLY A 795 27.16 -0.66 -13.01
N TRP A 796 26.62 0.47 -13.46
CA TRP A 796 27.40 1.71 -13.62
C TRP A 796 27.48 2.57 -12.35
N ILE A 797 26.46 2.51 -11.48
CA ILE A 797 26.45 3.26 -10.22
C ILE A 797 27.58 2.79 -9.27
N ASP A 798 27.98 1.53 -9.39
CA ASP A 798 29.11 0.95 -8.66
C ASP A 798 30.46 1.58 -9.03
N LEU A 799 30.54 2.28 -10.16
CA LEU A 799 31.76 2.93 -10.66
C LEU A 799 31.88 4.41 -10.24
N LEU A 800 30.84 4.98 -9.64
CA LEU A 800 30.86 6.39 -9.21
C LEU A 800 31.92 6.63 -8.11
N ASP A 801 32.64 7.74 -8.22
CA ASP A 801 33.64 8.17 -7.22
C ASP A 801 32.97 8.77 -5.97
N TRP A 802 32.41 7.89 -5.14
CA TRP A 802 31.80 8.26 -3.86
C TRP A 802 32.84 8.85 -2.90
N ARG A 803 32.55 10.03 -2.36
CA ARG A 803 33.46 10.74 -1.44
C ARG A 803 32.87 10.84 -0.05
N ARG A 804 33.63 10.37 0.95
CA ARG A 804 33.28 10.52 2.35
C ARG A 804 33.46 11.97 2.79
N ILE A 805 32.38 12.61 3.22
CA ILE A 805 32.43 13.95 3.81
C ILE A 805 31.77 13.97 5.18
N VAL A 806 32.19 14.92 6.03
CA VAL A 806 31.52 15.25 7.30
C VAL A 806 30.80 16.56 7.11
N PHE A 807 29.52 16.58 7.44
CA PHE A 807 28.67 17.75 7.22
C PHE A 807 27.58 17.90 8.29
N LYS A 808 27.02 19.10 8.36
CA LYS A 808 25.90 19.44 9.21
C LYS A 808 24.61 19.35 8.40
N TRP A 809 23.67 18.52 8.82
CA TRP A 809 22.35 18.39 8.16
C TRP A 809 21.28 19.09 9.00
N VAL A 810 20.66 20.12 8.43
CA VAL A 810 19.62 20.95 9.09
C VAL A 810 18.21 20.71 8.58
#